data_AF-A0A3B9Q575-F1
#
_entry.id   AF-A0A3B9Q575-F1
#
_cell.length_a   1.000
_cell.length_b   1.000
_cell.length_c   1.000
_cell.angle_alpha   90.00
_cell.angle_beta   90.00
_cell.angle_gamma   90.00
#
_symmetry.space_group_name_H-M   'P 1'
#
loop_
_entity.id
_entity.type
_entity.pdbx_description
1 polymer ?
#
loop_
_entity_poly.entity_id
_entity_poly.type
_entity_poly.pdbx_seq_one_letter_code
_entity_poly.pdbx_strand_id
1 'polypeptide(L)'
;PEPTTEPTFEPTQIPTDVPLPTELPTVEPTIQPDNQFAWELVVKLDDISRATASQSVNAQADSLVAQQVTAQFSDNQLILSGSRDLDQLRTILYDSAIDGFDFLGGPTEILISLPSDGTPFTLHLESRISTGYSWDFLSSSSNNATLAVDPSFTSYSSEFGIGTPVIQSMLLSPDQSGDMSIALVYQRPFEPASQIKTTISLSLPAANPILDLSDPTPVRVLSASSQEDETLSQESAFDDLDVDVNNMPSSFDWRTQGVVPAVRDQGACGSCWAFGTVGVMESAIKIAGGPMTDLSEQFLVSCNRSGWSCSGGLTAHMYHYDRLANNQTAIGAVLESSKPYLATNSSCPSAYSHPYRLTGWTYISLSQGSLATVEQIKAAILQYGPVTARMIVGPAFQRYSGGVFSTNETYGTYHQIILVGWDDSTQSWILRNSWGPSWGENGYMRIKYNTSRIGEGTSAVVYKDGSVPQATSPVGDTADATPTYKWTPVSGATKYYYELYRGTTKVYAITVNSSACTTSECTSTPSTQLTTSSNYKWRVRAYVNSAWKSFSAYKYFSVVSPVPNPISPIWNILDTTPDFSFSKVYDADQYEIEVYRYPYTSDAKVFSATLAGSSCPSSPCTMYPGKYLDYSTNYYRWRVRAGIDGIWQTFSTYRYFKPINPYPTLLTPSGTIEDTTPTFTWSKVNEATQYNYELYKGSTKVYSITIPSSACGVDSCSSTPATKLASSTSYKWHIRSYIGNTWYAFSDYKFFALDTIPDPISPLADSTDITPTYKWRPISTATKYYYEVYNTYPSTTPKKIYGITVSTSACNATECSSTPATKLTGGDFKWRVRAYVDGVWQTFSSDKGFWVTTIPNPLEPSNGGSTQDSTPTYKWAKIKVATKYYYELYKDTKKIYAIIVQSSACDDHYCYSTPATKLAGNTNYKWRVRSYVEDTWQSFSPYSTFYVNLTPRLINPYSGTIYDQTPTYKWTKVMDATKYYYDVFKYPYTSADRVYSISVPSSVCEGSYCYSTPSTTLQKGAHYRWRARAYIDGAWQTFSTYTTFLVK
;
A
#
# COMPACT_ATOMS: atom_id res chain seq x y z
N PRO A 1 44.94 -0.49 28.68
CA PRO A 1 45.01 0.75 29.48
C PRO A 1 44.10 0.60 30.70
N GLU A 2 44.74 0.41 31.85
CA GLU A 2 44.15 0.20 33.18
C GLU A 2 43.46 1.47 33.76
N PRO A 3 42.62 1.30 34.82
CA PRO A 3 41.67 2.27 35.34
C PRO A 3 42.18 3.08 36.55
N THR A 4 41.54 4.20 36.89
CA THR A 4 41.70 4.93 38.18
C THR A 4 40.35 5.58 38.58
N THR A 5 39.65 5.02 39.58
CA THR A 5 39.56 5.40 41.02
C THR A 5 38.56 6.52 41.34
N GLU A 6 37.43 6.14 41.95
CA GLU A 6 36.60 6.99 42.82
C GLU A 6 37.27 7.22 44.19
N PRO A 7 36.96 8.32 44.90
CA PRO A 7 37.09 8.40 46.34
C PRO A 7 35.72 8.31 47.05
N THR A 8 35.69 7.46 48.08
CA THR A 8 34.67 7.35 49.12
C THR A 8 34.76 8.49 50.14
N PHE A 9 33.61 8.88 50.71
CA PHE A 9 33.54 9.49 52.05
C PHE A 9 32.36 8.88 52.80
N GLU A 10 32.66 8.35 53.99
CA GLU A 10 31.73 7.79 54.98
C GLU A 10 31.72 8.73 56.23
N PRO A 11 30.91 8.48 57.27
CA PRO A 11 29.83 9.34 57.74
C PRO A 11 30.16 10.15 59.01
N THR A 12 29.31 11.12 59.36
CA THR A 12 29.34 11.77 60.69
C THR A 12 27.96 11.71 61.34
N GLN A 13 27.88 11.05 62.50
CA GLN A 13 26.72 11.00 63.40
C GLN A 13 26.56 12.33 64.17
N ILE A 14 25.37 12.72 64.67
CA ILE A 14 24.75 12.52 66.02
C ILE A 14 23.67 13.66 66.14
N PRO A 15 22.58 13.66 66.98
CA PRO A 15 22.01 12.69 67.94
C PRO A 15 20.49 12.41 67.80
N THR A 16 20.08 11.29 68.40
CA THR A 16 18.75 11.03 68.98
C THR A 16 18.63 11.63 70.39
N ASP A 17 17.59 12.44 70.64
CA ASP A 17 16.61 12.31 71.76
C ASP A 17 15.84 13.62 72.07
N VAL A 18 14.66 13.43 72.70
CA VAL A 18 13.81 14.37 73.48
C VAL A 18 12.64 15.07 72.71
N PRO A 19 11.41 15.20 73.27
CA PRO A 19 10.36 14.20 73.50
C PRO A 19 9.00 14.58 72.83
N LEU A 20 8.00 13.69 72.86
CA LEU A 20 6.60 13.95 72.47
C LEU A 20 5.91 15.03 73.35
N PRO A 21 5.08 15.93 72.78
CA PRO A 21 4.01 16.59 73.52
C PRO A 21 2.61 16.16 73.03
N THR A 22 1.89 15.49 73.94
CA THR A 22 0.48 15.66 74.36
C THR A 22 -0.60 16.10 73.37
N GLU A 23 -1.67 15.29 73.35
CA GLU A 23 -3.03 15.60 72.87
C GLU A 23 -3.59 16.94 73.38
N LEU A 24 -4.29 17.67 72.50
CA LEU A 24 -5.25 18.74 72.82
C LEU A 24 -6.40 18.74 71.77
N PRO A 25 -7.59 19.28 72.10
CA PRO A 25 -8.86 18.56 72.06
C PRO A 25 -9.73 18.79 70.81
N THR A 26 -10.65 17.86 70.55
CA THR A 26 -11.77 18.01 69.60
C THR A 26 -12.80 19.03 70.10
N VAL A 27 -13.04 20.07 69.31
CA VAL A 27 -14.17 21.00 69.48
C VAL A 27 -15.12 20.77 68.30
N GLU A 28 -16.35 20.34 68.59
CA GLU A 28 -17.47 20.40 67.63
C GLU A 28 -17.99 21.85 67.54
N PRO A 29 -18.22 22.41 66.35
CA PRO A 29 -18.83 23.74 66.24
C PRO A 29 -20.36 23.66 66.43
N THR A 30 -20.87 24.46 67.36
CA THR A 30 -22.30 24.67 67.61
C THR A 30 -22.82 25.78 66.67
N ILE A 31 -23.92 25.53 65.94
CA ILE A 31 -24.55 26.47 65.00
C ILE A 31 -25.43 27.50 65.75
N GLN A 32 -25.30 28.80 65.44
CA GLN A 32 -26.19 29.89 65.86
C GLN A 32 -27.17 30.28 64.72
N PRO A 33 -28.45 30.64 64.99
CA PRO A 33 -29.44 30.96 63.96
C PRO A 33 -29.77 32.47 63.84
N ASP A 34 -30.04 32.89 62.59
CA ASP A 34 -30.61 34.17 62.07
C ASP A 34 -29.64 35.12 61.33
N ASN A 35 -29.51 34.90 60.01
CA ASN A 35 -28.93 35.84 59.04
C ASN A 35 -29.80 35.89 57.76
N GLN A 36 -30.81 36.75 57.76
CA GLN A 36 -31.57 37.05 56.54
C GLN A 36 -30.84 38.16 55.77
N PHE A 37 -30.44 37.90 54.52
CA PHE A 37 -29.80 38.90 53.64
C PHE A 37 -30.47 38.91 52.26
N ALA A 38 -30.39 40.05 51.57
CA ALA A 38 -31.00 40.22 50.26
C ALA A 38 -29.98 39.97 49.14
N TRP A 39 -30.41 39.29 48.08
CA TRP A 39 -29.57 39.00 46.92
C TRP A 39 -30.34 39.15 45.60
N GLU A 40 -29.62 39.53 44.56
CA GLU A 40 -30.10 39.63 43.17
C GLU A 40 -29.08 38.98 42.23
N LEU A 41 -29.53 38.11 41.34
CA LEU A 41 -28.74 37.39 40.33
C LEU A 41 -29.27 37.79 38.95
N VAL A 42 -28.40 38.36 38.13
CA VAL A 42 -28.70 38.81 36.77
C VAL A 42 -27.88 38.00 35.77
N VAL A 43 -28.55 37.33 34.84
CA VAL A 43 -27.93 36.48 33.81
C VAL A 43 -28.21 37.05 32.44
N LYS A 44 -27.17 37.44 31.69
CA LYS A 44 -27.29 37.89 30.30
C LYS A 44 -27.37 36.67 29.38
N LEU A 45 -28.46 36.57 28.63
CA LEU A 45 -28.73 35.45 27.75
C LEU A 45 -28.29 35.75 26.31
N ASP A 46 -27.65 34.79 25.66
CA ASP A 46 -27.24 34.84 24.26
C ASP A 46 -28.36 34.39 23.30
N ASP A 47 -28.20 34.67 22.00
CA ASP A 47 -29.28 34.57 21.01
C ASP A 47 -29.91 33.16 20.88
N ILE A 48 -29.20 32.10 21.31
CA ILE A 48 -29.59 30.69 21.27
C ILE A 48 -30.30 30.26 22.56
N SER A 49 -30.02 30.88 23.71
CA SER A 49 -30.66 30.56 24.99
C SER A 49 -32.03 31.23 25.19
N ARG A 50 -32.38 32.20 24.34
CA ARG A 50 -33.66 32.94 24.34
C ARG A 50 -34.93 32.08 24.34
N ALA A 51 -34.97 31.03 23.51
CA ALA A 51 -36.17 30.21 23.32
C ALA A 51 -36.31 29.12 24.40
N THR A 52 -35.18 28.61 24.88
CA THR A 52 -35.11 27.53 25.87
C THR A 52 -35.36 28.06 27.28
N ALA A 53 -34.76 29.21 27.63
CA ALA A 53 -34.89 29.81 28.96
C ALA A 53 -36.31 30.33 29.27
N SER A 54 -37.01 30.86 28.25
CA SER A 54 -38.39 31.34 28.42
C SER A 54 -39.40 30.19 28.66
N GLN A 55 -39.15 28.99 28.12
CA GLN A 55 -39.98 27.82 28.36
C GLN A 55 -39.63 27.08 29.65
N SER A 56 -38.35 26.98 30.01
CA SER A 56 -37.91 26.31 31.26
C SER A 56 -38.31 27.11 32.51
N VAL A 57 -38.10 28.43 32.52
CA VAL A 57 -38.42 29.26 33.70
C VAL A 57 -39.93 29.37 33.92
N ASN A 58 -40.76 29.42 32.86
CA ASN A 58 -42.21 29.38 33.01
C ASN A 58 -42.72 28.02 33.53
N ALA A 59 -42.06 26.91 33.15
CA ALA A 59 -42.38 25.58 33.65
C ALA A 59 -41.93 25.35 35.11
N GLN A 60 -40.97 26.15 35.59
CA GLN A 60 -40.37 26.04 36.93
C GLN A 60 -40.78 27.19 37.87
N ALA A 61 -41.60 28.14 37.40
CA ALA A 61 -42.06 29.28 38.17
C ALA A 61 -42.71 28.87 39.50
N ASP A 62 -43.48 27.77 39.52
CA ASP A 62 -44.11 27.25 40.74
C ASP A 62 -43.08 26.75 41.77
N SER A 63 -41.94 26.21 41.32
CA SER A 63 -40.85 25.74 42.18
C SER A 63 -40.04 26.90 42.76
N LEU A 64 -39.79 27.94 41.96
CA LEU A 64 -39.12 29.18 42.41
C LEU A 64 -40.00 29.99 43.36
N VAL A 65 -41.32 30.08 43.10
CA VAL A 65 -42.30 30.70 44.00
C VAL A 65 -42.42 29.93 45.32
N ALA A 66 -42.40 28.59 45.30
CA ALA A 66 -42.39 27.77 46.51
C ALA A 66 -41.13 28.00 47.38
N GLN A 67 -40.03 28.42 46.77
CA GLN A 67 -38.81 28.83 47.45
C GLN A 67 -38.78 30.32 47.84
N GLN A 68 -39.86 31.10 47.65
CA GLN A 68 -39.89 32.57 47.90
C GLN A 68 -38.88 33.38 47.06
N VAL A 69 -38.53 32.91 45.86
CA VAL A 69 -37.66 33.61 44.90
C VAL A 69 -38.54 34.33 43.87
N THR A 70 -38.22 35.60 43.58
CA THR A 70 -38.85 36.36 42.50
C THR A 70 -38.02 36.19 41.22
N ALA A 71 -38.66 35.85 40.10
CA ALA A 71 -38.03 35.72 38.80
C ALA A 71 -38.65 36.68 37.78
N GLN A 72 -37.83 37.48 37.10
CA GLN A 72 -38.26 38.44 36.08
C GLN A 72 -37.37 38.32 34.83
N PHE A 73 -37.95 38.46 33.65
CA PHE A 73 -37.21 38.61 32.40
C PHE A 73 -37.37 40.03 31.88
N SER A 74 -36.26 40.70 31.60
CA SER A 74 -36.23 42.05 31.01
C SER A 74 -34.94 42.23 30.18
N ASP A 75 -35.01 42.89 29.02
CA ASP A 75 -33.84 43.30 28.20
C ASP A 75 -32.73 42.25 28.00
N ASN A 76 -33.10 41.04 27.55
CA ASN A 76 -32.21 39.87 27.36
C ASN A 76 -31.52 39.36 28.65
N GLN A 77 -32.11 39.66 29.81
CA GLN A 77 -31.61 39.25 31.10
C GLN A 77 -32.67 38.47 31.88
N LEU A 78 -32.25 37.40 32.55
CA LEU A 78 -33.00 36.75 33.62
C LEU A 78 -32.54 37.36 34.94
N ILE A 79 -33.48 37.92 35.70
CA ILE A 79 -33.25 38.52 37.01
C ILE A 79 -33.96 37.64 38.05
N LEU A 80 -33.19 37.09 38.98
CA LEU A 80 -33.68 36.34 40.14
C LEU A 80 -33.35 37.13 41.41
N SER A 81 -34.32 37.29 42.31
CA SER A 81 -34.08 37.98 43.58
C SER A 81 -34.73 37.25 44.75
N GLY A 82 -34.02 37.14 45.87
CA GLY A 82 -34.49 36.50 47.10
C GLY A 82 -34.08 37.29 48.34
N SER A 83 -34.71 36.96 49.47
CA SER A 83 -34.52 37.68 50.75
C SER A 83 -34.36 36.77 51.97
N ARG A 84 -34.02 35.49 51.78
CA ARG A 84 -33.74 34.52 52.86
C ARG A 84 -32.26 34.12 52.92
N ASP A 85 -31.95 33.20 53.82
CA ASP A 85 -30.62 32.70 54.19
C ASP A 85 -29.71 32.26 53.02
N LEU A 86 -28.43 32.08 53.35
CA LEU A 86 -27.33 31.77 52.43
C LEU A 86 -27.54 30.47 51.65
N ASP A 87 -28.21 29.51 52.27
CA ASP A 87 -28.43 28.19 51.71
C ASP A 87 -29.42 28.24 50.54
N GLN A 88 -30.44 29.11 50.61
CA GLN A 88 -31.34 29.36 49.49
C GLN A 88 -30.59 29.83 48.22
N LEU A 89 -29.65 30.77 48.36
CA LEU A 89 -28.86 31.25 47.23
C LEU A 89 -27.93 30.15 46.70
N ARG A 90 -27.27 29.38 47.58
CA ARG A 90 -26.38 28.27 47.18
C ARG A 90 -27.14 27.19 46.41
N THR A 91 -28.35 26.82 46.85
CA THR A 91 -29.19 25.87 46.10
C THR A 91 -29.49 26.36 44.69
N ILE A 92 -29.75 27.65 44.48
CA ILE A 92 -30.02 28.19 43.15
C ILE A 92 -28.77 28.24 42.26
N LEU A 93 -27.60 28.45 42.85
CA LEU A 93 -26.33 28.50 42.12
C LEU A 93 -25.82 27.12 41.67
N TYR A 94 -26.12 26.05 42.43
CA TYR A 94 -25.53 24.72 42.21
C TYR A 94 -26.51 23.56 42.02
N ASP A 95 -27.79 23.70 42.41
CA ASP A 95 -28.81 22.68 42.12
C ASP A 95 -29.44 22.95 40.75
N SER A 96 -29.49 21.90 39.92
CA SER A 96 -29.90 21.83 38.51
C SER A 96 -31.33 22.27 38.16
N ALA A 97 -31.96 23.08 39.01
CA ALA A 97 -33.33 23.53 38.88
C ALA A 97 -33.55 24.48 37.68
N ILE A 98 -32.52 24.95 36.96
CA ILE A 98 -32.67 25.71 35.70
C ILE A 98 -31.75 25.09 34.64
N ASP A 99 -32.33 24.27 33.75
CA ASP A 99 -31.61 23.65 32.63
C ASP A 99 -30.93 24.74 31.76
N GLY A 100 -29.60 24.68 31.70
CA GLY A 100 -28.79 25.61 30.89
C GLY A 100 -28.18 26.80 31.64
N PHE A 101 -28.37 26.90 32.96
CA PHE A 101 -27.64 27.84 33.81
C PHE A 101 -26.46 27.13 34.51
N ASP A 102 -25.23 27.51 34.16
CA ASP A 102 -23.99 27.05 34.81
C ASP A 102 -23.27 28.27 35.42
N PHE A 103 -23.35 28.43 36.74
CA PHE A 103 -22.78 29.56 37.47
C PHE A 103 -21.26 29.70 37.25
N LEU A 104 -20.55 28.58 37.07
CA LEU A 104 -19.11 28.53 36.80
C LEU A 104 -18.80 28.18 35.33
N GLY A 105 -19.77 28.34 34.43
CA GLY A 105 -19.67 28.02 33.00
C GLY A 105 -18.99 29.08 32.14
N GLY A 106 -18.57 30.22 32.73
CA GLY A 106 -17.90 31.32 32.04
C GLY A 106 -17.64 32.52 32.96
N PRO A 107 -17.21 33.68 32.40
CA PRO A 107 -16.90 34.87 33.19
C PRO A 107 -18.10 35.40 34.00
N THR A 108 -17.95 35.48 35.32
CA THR A 108 -19.00 35.89 36.27
C THR A 108 -18.51 36.99 37.21
N GLU A 109 -19.35 37.98 37.49
CA GLU A 109 -19.06 39.07 38.43
C GLU A 109 -19.92 38.94 39.70
N ILE A 110 -19.33 39.21 40.87
CA ILE A 110 -20.04 39.34 42.14
C ILE A 110 -19.77 40.73 42.72
N LEU A 111 -20.85 41.43 43.04
CA LEU A 111 -20.90 42.72 43.72
C LEU A 111 -21.42 42.51 45.15
N ILE A 112 -20.63 42.85 46.16
CA ILE A 112 -20.97 42.67 47.57
C ILE A 112 -21.03 44.03 48.26
N SER A 113 -22.18 44.42 48.81
CA SER A 113 -22.33 45.60 49.66
C SER A 113 -22.21 45.21 51.14
N LEU A 114 -21.28 45.86 51.84
CA LEU A 114 -20.90 45.54 53.22
C LEU A 114 -21.48 46.51 54.24
N PRO A 115 -21.78 46.05 55.47
CA PRO A 115 -22.21 46.89 56.58
C PRO A 115 -21.07 47.76 57.15
N SER A 116 -21.41 48.94 57.64
CA SER A 116 -20.48 50.06 57.92
C SER A 116 -19.55 49.90 59.14
N ASP A 117 -19.53 48.75 59.81
CA ASP A 117 -18.84 48.57 61.10
C ASP A 117 -17.32 48.30 60.99
N GLY A 118 -16.80 48.12 59.76
CA GLY A 118 -15.36 48.01 59.48
C GLY A 118 -14.73 46.68 59.92
N THR A 119 -15.53 45.67 60.23
CA THR A 119 -15.03 44.37 60.69
C THR A 119 -14.48 43.55 59.51
N PRO A 120 -13.25 42.97 59.60
CA PRO A 120 -12.76 42.04 58.59
C PRO A 120 -13.64 40.79 58.49
N PHE A 121 -13.81 40.26 57.28
CA PHE A 121 -14.57 39.02 57.05
C PHE A 121 -13.93 38.15 55.97
N THR A 122 -14.21 36.84 56.04
CA THR A 122 -13.70 35.84 55.10
C THR A 122 -14.76 35.47 54.07
N LEU A 123 -14.38 35.47 52.80
CA LEU A 123 -15.23 35.06 51.68
C LEU A 123 -14.74 33.73 51.10
N HIS A 124 -15.60 32.71 51.08
CA HIS A 124 -15.36 31.41 50.45
C HIS A 124 -16.14 31.30 49.15
N LEU A 125 -15.41 31.13 48.04
CA LEU A 125 -15.99 30.99 46.71
C LEU A 125 -15.42 29.77 46.02
N GLU A 126 -16.27 29.02 45.31
CA GLU A 126 -15.80 27.91 44.48
C GLU A 126 -15.05 28.45 43.26
N SER A 127 -13.90 27.85 42.99
CA SER A 127 -12.96 28.25 41.97
C SER A 127 -12.39 27.02 41.26
N ARG A 128 -11.95 27.17 40.00
CA ARG A 128 -11.38 26.07 39.20
C ARG A 128 -10.00 26.46 38.73
N ILE A 129 -9.13 26.77 39.70
CA ILE A 129 -7.80 27.35 39.49
C ILE A 129 -6.94 26.54 38.52
N SER A 130 -7.08 25.21 38.52
CA SER A 130 -6.35 24.31 37.63
C SER A 130 -6.78 24.40 36.16
N THR A 131 -7.93 25.03 35.88
CA THR A 131 -8.39 25.39 34.52
C THR A 131 -8.21 26.89 34.20
N GLY A 132 -7.50 27.61 35.08
CA GLY A 132 -7.18 29.02 34.96
C GLY A 132 -8.27 29.97 35.44
N TYR A 133 -9.43 29.49 35.89
CA TYR A 133 -10.50 30.33 36.41
C TYR A 133 -10.33 30.54 37.91
N SER A 134 -10.20 31.80 38.31
CA SER A 134 -10.16 32.22 39.71
C SER A 134 -10.93 33.51 39.93
N TRP A 135 -11.28 33.79 41.18
CA TRP A 135 -11.86 35.05 41.59
C TRP A 135 -10.75 36.09 41.80
N ASP A 136 -10.93 37.28 41.23
CA ASP A 136 -10.00 38.40 41.39
C ASP A 136 -10.76 39.74 41.45
N PHE A 137 -10.13 40.79 41.97
CA PHE A 137 -10.75 42.12 42.03
C PHE A 137 -10.83 42.77 40.66
N LEU A 138 -11.96 43.40 40.37
CA LEU A 138 -12.05 44.25 39.19
C LEU A 138 -11.24 45.54 39.43
N SER A 139 -10.11 45.70 38.74
CA SER A 139 -9.16 46.81 38.91
C SER A 139 -9.71 48.22 38.64
N SER A 140 -10.99 48.36 38.26
CA SER A 140 -11.64 49.63 37.96
C SER A 140 -12.69 50.08 38.99
N SER A 141 -12.89 49.34 40.09
CA SER A 141 -13.89 49.70 41.13
C SER A 141 -13.41 49.59 42.59
N SER A 142 -12.22 49.04 42.88
CA SER A 142 -11.73 48.88 44.26
C SER A 142 -11.04 50.14 44.79
N ASN A 143 -11.81 51.11 45.29
CA ASN A 143 -11.22 52.29 45.97
C ASN A 143 -11.23 52.25 47.51
N ASN A 144 -11.71 51.21 48.21
CA ASN A 144 -11.85 51.29 49.67
C ASN A 144 -11.61 49.99 50.49
N ALA A 145 -11.02 48.93 49.91
CA ALA A 145 -10.68 47.72 50.66
C ALA A 145 -9.36 47.12 50.18
N THR A 146 -8.52 46.68 51.13
CA THR A 146 -7.30 45.93 50.83
C THR A 146 -7.52 44.43 51.10
N LEU A 147 -6.99 43.60 50.20
CA LEU A 147 -6.83 42.18 50.46
C LEU A 147 -5.74 42.04 51.53
N ALA A 148 -6.14 41.69 52.75
CA ALA A 148 -5.22 41.67 53.88
C ALA A 148 -4.18 40.53 53.79
N VAL A 149 -4.53 39.45 53.10
CA VAL A 149 -3.71 38.26 52.88
C VAL A 149 -4.04 37.66 51.52
N ASP A 150 -3.03 37.18 50.78
CA ASP A 150 -3.22 36.41 49.54
C ASP A 150 -4.31 35.33 49.72
N PRO A 151 -5.15 35.07 48.71
CA PRO A 151 -6.25 34.12 48.85
C PRO A 151 -5.70 32.74 49.18
N SER A 152 -6.20 32.12 50.25
CA SER A 152 -5.87 30.74 50.55
C SER A 152 -6.84 29.82 49.84
N PHE A 153 -6.33 28.81 49.15
CA PHE A 153 -7.14 27.83 48.44
C PHE A 153 -7.26 26.56 49.28
N THR A 154 -8.49 26.20 49.65
CA THR A 154 -8.79 24.97 50.40
C THR A 154 -9.65 24.08 49.54
N SER A 155 -9.18 22.88 49.23
CA SER A 155 -9.94 21.92 48.42
C SER A 155 -10.99 21.19 49.28
N TYR A 156 -12.15 20.87 48.70
CA TYR A 156 -13.16 20.02 49.36
C TYR A 156 -12.74 18.56 49.50
N SER A 157 -11.85 18.11 48.63
CA SER A 157 -11.22 16.80 48.68
C SER A 157 -9.72 16.98 48.88
N SER A 158 -9.07 16.04 49.57
CA SER A 158 -7.61 15.98 49.69
C SER A 158 -6.90 15.63 48.37
N GLU A 159 -7.59 15.76 47.23
CA GLU A 159 -7.18 15.22 45.93
C GLU A 159 -7.24 16.33 44.86
N PHE A 160 -6.08 16.91 44.57
CA PHE A 160 -5.90 17.97 43.58
C PHE A 160 -6.04 17.39 42.16
N GLY A 161 -7.22 17.57 41.54
CA GLY A 161 -7.49 17.27 40.12
C GLY A 161 -7.65 18.54 39.27
N ILE A 162 -7.64 18.39 37.95
CA ILE A 162 -7.71 19.52 37.01
C ILE A 162 -9.16 19.85 36.67
N GLY A 163 -9.60 21.04 37.07
CA GLY A 163 -11.01 21.44 37.10
C GLY A 163 -11.68 21.17 38.43
N THR A 164 -10.99 20.54 39.40
CA THR A 164 -11.55 20.30 40.74
C THR A 164 -11.97 21.62 41.38
N PRO A 165 -13.22 21.71 41.86
CA PRO A 165 -13.67 22.76 42.75
C PRO A 165 -12.73 22.96 43.93
N VAL A 166 -12.10 24.12 44.01
CA VAL A 166 -11.39 24.56 45.21
C VAL A 166 -12.15 25.73 45.82
N ILE A 167 -12.12 25.83 47.13
CA ILE A 167 -12.57 27.01 47.84
C ILE A 167 -11.45 28.03 47.78
N GLN A 168 -11.67 29.12 47.06
CA GLN A 168 -10.87 30.31 47.23
C GLN A 168 -11.39 31.09 48.43
N SER A 169 -10.57 31.15 49.48
CA SER A 169 -10.88 31.84 50.73
C SER A 169 -10.11 33.15 50.78
N MET A 170 -10.82 34.28 50.86
CA MET A 170 -10.23 35.63 50.85
C MET A 170 -10.58 36.36 52.14
N LEU A 171 -9.57 36.82 52.89
CA LEU A 171 -9.77 37.69 54.04
C LEU A 171 -9.76 39.15 53.58
N LEU A 172 -10.89 39.83 53.77
CA LEU A 172 -11.09 41.21 53.35
C LEU A 172 -11.06 42.11 54.59
N SER A 173 -10.19 43.11 54.59
CA SER A 173 -10.10 44.11 55.67
C SER A 173 -10.48 45.49 55.12
N PRO A 174 -11.62 46.05 55.54
CA PRO A 174 -11.98 47.43 55.25
C PRO A 174 -10.92 48.44 55.70
N ASP A 175 -10.55 49.38 54.84
CA ASP A 175 -9.59 50.42 55.20
C ASP A 175 -10.26 51.61 55.93
N GLN A 176 -11.60 51.75 55.86
CA GLN A 176 -12.41 52.79 56.52
C GLN A 176 -13.82 52.29 56.91
N SER A 177 -14.46 52.92 57.90
CA SER A 177 -15.87 52.64 58.26
C SER A 177 -16.85 53.40 57.34
N GLY A 178 -17.73 52.70 56.63
CA GLY A 178 -18.76 53.28 55.75
C GLY A 178 -19.34 52.25 54.75
N ASP A 179 -20.36 52.64 53.97
CA ASP A 179 -20.97 51.78 52.93
C ASP A 179 -19.92 51.43 51.86
N MET A 180 -19.49 50.17 51.82
CA MET A 180 -18.47 49.67 50.90
C MET A 180 -19.07 48.65 49.94
N SER A 181 -18.66 48.72 48.66
CA SER A 181 -18.99 47.71 47.66
C SER A 181 -17.71 47.08 47.10
N ILE A 182 -17.66 45.75 47.03
CA ILE A 182 -16.56 44.97 46.47
C ILE A 182 -17.03 44.31 45.17
N ALA A 183 -16.25 44.42 44.10
CA ALA A 183 -16.48 43.73 42.83
C ALA A 183 -15.40 42.67 42.60
N LEU A 184 -15.83 41.42 42.46
CA LEU A 184 -14.99 40.26 42.14
C LEU A 184 -15.39 39.68 40.80
N VAL A 185 -14.43 39.17 40.04
CA VAL A 185 -14.68 38.48 38.77
C VAL A 185 -14.06 37.11 38.77
N TYR A 186 -14.87 36.11 38.44
CA TYR A 186 -14.46 34.75 38.11
C TYR A 186 -14.13 34.68 36.64
N GLN A 187 -12.85 34.75 36.29
CA GLN A 187 -12.42 34.65 34.91
C GLN A 187 -10.98 34.16 34.85
N ARG A 188 -10.48 33.90 33.64
CA ARG A 188 -9.05 33.73 33.44
C ARG A 188 -8.35 35.09 33.46
N PRO A 189 -7.11 35.19 33.99
CA PRO A 189 -6.39 36.47 34.08
C PRO A 189 -6.24 37.24 32.74
N PHE A 190 -6.40 36.55 31.61
CA PHE A 190 -6.27 37.08 30.25
C PHE A 190 -7.61 37.23 29.50
N GLU A 191 -8.75 36.92 30.12
CA GLU A 191 -10.07 37.16 29.54
C GLU A 191 -10.52 38.63 29.78
N PRO A 192 -11.03 39.34 28.76
CA PRO A 192 -11.42 40.74 28.92
C PRO A 192 -12.75 40.88 29.68
N ALA A 193 -12.81 41.84 30.62
CA ALA A 193 -13.98 42.09 31.47
C ALA A 193 -15.30 42.36 30.73
N SER A 194 -15.26 42.75 29.45
CA SER A 194 -16.45 42.91 28.60
C SER A 194 -17.20 41.61 28.31
N GLN A 195 -16.67 40.45 28.72
CA GLN A 195 -17.27 39.13 28.53
C GLN A 195 -18.10 38.64 29.73
N ILE A 196 -18.24 39.42 30.81
CA ILE A 196 -19.06 39.05 31.97
C ILE A 196 -20.50 38.76 31.53
N LYS A 197 -20.90 37.48 31.68
CA LYS A 197 -22.23 36.98 31.30
C LYS A 197 -23.21 36.95 32.47
N THR A 198 -22.70 36.83 33.69
CA THR A 198 -23.49 36.69 34.91
C THR A 198 -23.01 37.71 35.93
N THR A 199 -23.93 38.41 36.59
CA THR A 199 -23.65 39.34 37.69
C THR A 199 -24.50 38.98 38.89
N ILE A 200 -23.90 38.90 40.07
CA ILE A 200 -24.61 38.67 41.35
C ILE A 200 -24.38 39.87 42.25
N SER A 201 -25.45 40.42 42.81
CA SER A 201 -25.42 41.50 43.80
C SER A 201 -25.88 40.99 45.16
N LEU A 202 -25.08 41.20 46.20
CA LEU A 202 -25.32 40.75 47.57
C LEU A 202 -25.37 41.96 48.52
N SER A 203 -26.36 42.03 49.41
CA SER A 203 -26.44 43.05 50.48
C SER A 203 -26.49 42.36 51.85
N LEU A 204 -25.36 42.40 52.57
CA LEU A 204 -25.19 41.67 53.84
C LEU A 204 -25.58 42.51 55.06
N PRO A 205 -26.30 41.96 56.07
CA PRO A 205 -26.52 42.61 57.36
C PRO A 205 -25.28 42.55 58.26
N ALA A 206 -25.20 43.45 59.26
CA ALA A 206 -24.06 43.58 60.16
C ALA A 206 -23.75 42.30 60.95
N ALA A 207 -22.45 42.00 61.07
CA ALA A 207 -21.83 40.86 61.75
C ALA A 207 -22.09 39.46 61.15
N ASN A 208 -21.43 39.18 60.02
CA ASN A 208 -21.08 37.82 59.60
C ASN A 208 -19.58 37.71 59.31
N PRO A 209 -18.78 37.01 60.14
CA PRO A 209 -17.34 36.93 59.92
C PRO A 209 -16.95 36.03 58.74
N ILE A 210 -17.87 35.21 58.23
CA ILE A 210 -17.64 34.28 57.11
C ILE A 210 -18.85 34.27 56.18
N LEU A 211 -18.63 34.47 54.88
CA LEU A 211 -19.60 34.28 53.81
C LEU A 211 -19.15 33.12 52.92
N ASP A 212 -19.89 32.01 52.91
CA ASP A 212 -19.59 30.80 52.12
C ASP A 212 -20.63 30.53 51.03
N LEU A 213 -20.23 30.74 49.78
CA LEU A 213 -21.08 30.58 48.59
C LEU A 213 -20.69 29.36 47.76
N SER A 214 -20.10 28.33 48.37
CA SER A 214 -19.78 27.09 47.66
C SER A 214 -20.97 26.14 47.49
N ASP A 215 -20.81 25.08 46.68
CA ASP A 215 -21.78 23.97 46.64
C ASP A 215 -21.92 23.29 48.04
N PRO A 216 -23.14 23.14 48.58
CA PRO A 216 -23.39 22.50 49.86
C PRO A 216 -23.60 20.96 49.79
N THR A 217 -23.58 20.32 48.61
CA THR A 217 -23.91 18.87 48.46
C THR A 217 -22.69 17.95 48.27
N PRO A 218 -22.49 16.92 49.14
CA PRO A 218 -21.51 15.86 48.88
C PRO A 218 -22.10 14.75 47.98
N VAL A 219 -21.35 14.35 46.95
CA VAL A 219 -21.72 13.37 45.90
C VAL A 219 -22.45 12.13 46.45
N ARG A 220 -23.70 11.94 45.99
CA ARG A 220 -24.57 10.82 46.36
C ARG A 220 -24.13 9.54 45.65
N VAL A 221 -23.69 8.53 46.40
CA VAL A 221 -23.38 7.17 45.90
C VAL A 221 -24.67 6.52 45.39
N LEU A 222 -24.79 6.31 44.08
CA LEU A 222 -25.78 5.39 43.51
C LEU A 222 -25.26 3.96 43.67
N SER A 223 -25.97 3.18 44.49
CA SER A 223 -25.72 1.78 44.79
C SER A 223 -25.68 0.92 43.51
N ALA A 224 -24.63 0.10 43.40
CA ALA A 224 -24.43 -0.86 42.33
C ALA A 224 -25.56 -1.90 42.28
N SER A 225 -26.25 -1.99 41.15
CA SER A 225 -27.00 -3.19 40.77
C SER A 225 -26.03 -4.18 40.14
N SER A 226 -25.94 -5.37 40.72
CA SER A 226 -25.30 -6.55 40.15
C SER A 226 -25.82 -6.86 38.75
N GLN A 227 -24.95 -6.87 37.75
CA GLN A 227 -25.21 -7.52 36.46
C GLN A 227 -24.02 -8.41 36.09
N GLU A 228 -24.40 -9.52 35.49
CA GLU A 228 -23.68 -10.76 35.33
C GLU A 228 -22.62 -10.70 34.23
N ASP A 229 -21.73 -11.69 34.30
CA ASP A 229 -20.62 -11.99 33.43
C ASP A 229 -21.12 -12.33 32.00
N GLU A 230 -21.23 -11.32 31.12
CA GLU A 230 -21.40 -11.56 29.67
C GLU A 230 -20.03 -11.63 28.99
N THR A 231 -19.73 -12.84 28.52
CA THR A 231 -18.58 -13.18 27.68
C THR A 231 -18.75 -12.55 26.29
N LEU A 232 -18.22 -11.34 26.12
CA LEU A 232 -18.14 -10.68 24.80
C LEU A 232 -17.10 -11.40 23.92
N SER A 233 -17.59 -11.97 22.81
CA SER A 233 -16.79 -12.52 21.72
C SER A 233 -15.82 -11.49 21.14
N GLN A 234 -14.56 -11.89 20.97
CA GLN A 234 -13.54 -11.12 20.26
C GLN A 234 -13.91 -10.96 18.77
N GLU A 235 -14.63 -9.91 18.43
CA GLU A 235 -14.55 -9.31 17.08
C GLU A 235 -13.53 -8.16 17.11
N SER A 236 -12.73 -8.02 16.05
CA SER A 236 -11.68 -7.01 15.97
C SER A 236 -12.30 -5.60 16.06
N ALA A 237 -12.06 -4.89 17.16
CA ALA A 237 -12.58 -3.53 17.40
C ALA A 237 -12.04 -2.45 16.42
N PHE A 238 -11.18 -2.84 15.49
CA PHE A 238 -10.60 -2.00 14.46
C PHE A 238 -10.96 -2.59 13.10
N ASP A 239 -11.83 -1.90 12.36
CA ASP A 239 -11.94 -2.08 10.91
C ASP A 239 -10.65 -1.57 10.27
N ASP A 240 -10.27 -2.13 9.10
CA ASP A 240 -9.18 -1.56 8.28
C ASP A 240 -9.38 -0.04 8.17
N LEU A 241 -8.30 0.75 8.20
CA LEU A 241 -8.32 2.22 8.08
C LEU A 241 -8.95 2.62 6.72
N ASP A 242 -10.29 2.65 6.66
CA ASP A 242 -11.10 2.90 5.46
C ASP A 242 -11.38 4.41 5.31
N VAL A 243 -10.35 5.22 5.52
CA VAL A 243 -10.38 6.65 5.19
C VAL A 243 -9.68 6.80 3.86
N ASP A 244 -10.38 7.30 2.84
CA ASP A 244 -9.75 7.67 1.57
C ASP A 244 -8.69 8.75 1.83
N VAL A 245 -7.43 8.33 1.80
CA VAL A 245 -6.26 9.17 2.08
C VAL A 245 -6.14 10.37 1.14
N ASN A 246 -6.90 10.39 0.04
CA ASN A 246 -6.95 11.50 -0.90
C ASN A 246 -7.97 12.59 -0.54
N ASN A 247 -8.78 12.39 0.51
CA ASN A 247 -10.00 13.16 0.77
C ASN A 247 -10.18 13.60 2.25
N MET A 248 -9.07 13.94 2.91
CA MET A 248 -9.06 14.48 4.28
C MET A 248 -9.10 16.01 4.27
N PRO A 249 -9.74 16.67 5.25
CA PRO A 249 -9.77 18.12 5.32
C PRO A 249 -8.34 18.68 5.43
N SER A 250 -8.10 19.82 4.78
CA SER A 250 -6.78 20.48 4.81
C SER A 250 -6.38 20.97 6.20
N SER A 251 -7.33 21.12 7.13
CA SER A 251 -7.05 21.39 8.54
C SER A 251 -8.14 20.80 9.41
N PHE A 252 -7.78 20.32 10.59
CA PHE A 252 -8.72 19.76 11.55
C PHE A 252 -8.22 19.98 12.98
N ASP A 253 -9.12 20.27 13.92
CA ASP A 253 -8.77 20.55 15.32
C ASP A 253 -9.88 20.07 16.28
N TRP A 254 -9.61 19.00 17.03
CA TRP A 254 -10.54 18.45 18.03
C TRP A 254 -10.87 19.41 19.18
N ARG A 255 -10.02 20.42 19.45
CA ARG A 255 -10.28 21.41 20.51
C ARG A 255 -11.56 22.20 20.24
N THR A 256 -11.86 22.44 18.97
CA THR A 256 -13.08 23.16 18.54
C THR A 256 -14.37 22.39 18.85
N GLN A 257 -14.27 21.11 19.22
CA GLN A 257 -15.41 20.24 19.49
C GLN A 257 -15.63 19.99 21.00
N GLY A 258 -14.79 20.57 21.87
CA GLY A 258 -14.91 20.40 23.32
C GLY A 258 -14.68 18.96 23.81
N VAL A 259 -13.97 18.14 23.02
CA VAL A 259 -13.66 16.74 23.36
C VAL A 259 -12.24 16.53 23.88
N VAL A 260 -11.39 17.54 23.81
CA VAL A 260 -10.01 17.47 24.32
C VAL A 260 -10.00 17.95 25.78
N PRO A 261 -9.47 17.16 26.72
CA PRO A 261 -9.40 17.54 28.14
C PRO A 261 -8.42 18.70 28.37
N ALA A 262 -8.61 19.42 29.48
CA ALA A 262 -7.77 20.56 29.86
C ALA A 262 -6.29 20.16 29.99
N VAL A 263 -5.35 21.02 29.56
CA VAL A 263 -3.91 20.73 29.64
C VAL A 263 -3.49 20.53 31.09
N ARG A 264 -2.70 19.48 31.32
CA ARG A 264 -2.17 19.10 32.64
C ARG A 264 -0.67 19.28 32.75
N ASP A 265 -0.15 19.21 33.97
CA ASP A 265 1.29 19.32 34.24
C ASP A 265 1.83 18.06 34.92
N GLN A 266 2.78 17.41 34.25
CA GLN A 266 3.47 16.23 34.76
C GLN A 266 4.55 16.58 35.80
N GLY A 267 4.95 17.86 35.89
CA GLY A 267 6.01 18.35 36.75
C GLY A 267 7.36 17.67 36.49
N ALA A 268 8.14 17.47 37.56
CA ALA A 268 9.47 16.88 37.49
C ALA A 268 9.49 15.34 37.33
N CYS A 269 8.34 14.72 37.06
CA CYS A 269 8.20 13.28 36.85
C CYS A 269 8.19 12.96 35.36
N GLY A 270 8.97 11.96 34.93
CA GLY A 270 9.00 11.45 33.55
C GLY A 270 7.76 10.61 33.16
N SER A 271 6.57 11.09 33.50
CA SER A 271 5.27 10.41 33.35
C SER A 271 4.50 10.81 32.08
N CYS A 272 5.12 11.48 31.11
CA CYS A 272 4.49 11.86 29.83
C CYS A 272 3.70 10.71 29.15
N TRP A 273 4.18 9.47 29.32
CA TRP A 273 3.53 8.25 28.86
C TRP A 273 2.15 8.00 29.49
N ALA A 274 1.97 8.35 30.77
CA ALA A 274 0.71 8.25 31.48
C ALA A 274 -0.27 9.33 30.99
N PHE A 275 0.17 10.59 30.89
CA PHE A 275 -0.64 11.71 30.37
C PHE A 275 -1.11 11.47 28.93
N GLY A 276 -0.22 11.01 28.05
CA GLY A 276 -0.58 10.65 26.68
C GLY A 276 -1.61 9.51 26.62
N THR A 277 -1.49 8.52 27.52
CA THR A 277 -2.42 7.39 27.61
C THR A 277 -3.79 7.81 28.13
N VAL A 278 -3.83 8.62 29.20
CA VAL A 278 -5.05 9.07 29.86
C VAL A 278 -5.82 10.05 28.99
N GLY A 279 -5.17 11.10 28.48
CA GLY A 279 -5.87 12.16 27.75
C GLY A 279 -6.58 11.68 26.47
N VAL A 280 -6.03 10.65 25.81
CA VAL A 280 -6.67 10.01 24.66
C VAL A 280 -7.90 9.19 25.07
N MET A 281 -7.87 8.52 26.23
CA MET A 281 -9.03 7.80 26.76
C MET A 281 -10.15 8.75 27.19
N GLU A 282 -9.83 9.85 27.88
CA GLU A 282 -10.81 10.89 28.25
C GLU A 282 -11.50 11.46 27.01
N SER A 283 -10.71 11.74 25.96
CA SER A 283 -11.23 12.19 24.67
C SER A 283 -12.15 11.15 24.04
N ALA A 284 -11.78 9.86 24.08
CA ALA A 284 -12.59 8.78 23.53
C ALA A 284 -13.93 8.60 24.27
N ILE A 285 -13.94 8.73 25.60
CA ILE A 285 -15.17 8.72 26.40
C ILE A 285 -16.08 9.89 25.99
N LYS A 286 -15.51 11.09 25.87
CA LYS A 286 -16.26 12.29 25.48
C LYS A 286 -16.82 12.18 24.05
N ILE A 287 -16.03 11.63 23.13
CA ILE A 287 -16.43 11.37 21.73
C ILE A 287 -17.58 10.35 21.68
N ALA A 288 -17.57 9.34 22.56
CA ALA A 288 -18.65 8.36 22.65
C ALA A 288 -19.96 8.93 23.24
N GLY A 289 -19.99 10.21 23.65
CA GLY A 289 -21.15 10.87 24.22
C GLY A 289 -21.19 10.88 25.75
N GLY A 290 -20.11 10.42 26.40
CA GLY A 290 -19.95 10.47 27.85
C GLY A 290 -19.60 11.88 28.39
N PRO A 291 -19.51 12.04 29.71
CA PRO A 291 -19.02 13.28 30.32
C PRO A 291 -17.54 13.51 29.98
N MET A 292 -17.06 14.75 30.18
CA MET A 292 -15.62 14.99 30.19
C MET A 292 -15.08 14.43 31.51
N THR A 293 -14.46 13.25 31.45
CA THR A 293 -14.01 12.54 32.64
C THR A 293 -12.60 12.96 33.03
N ASP A 294 -12.36 13.10 34.33
CA ASP A 294 -11.04 13.33 34.92
C ASP A 294 -10.44 12.00 35.41
N LEU A 295 -9.55 11.41 34.61
CA LEU A 295 -8.93 10.10 34.85
C LEU A 295 -7.50 10.24 35.41
N SER A 296 -7.08 9.24 36.18
CA SER A 296 -5.83 9.28 36.95
C SER A 296 -4.60 8.83 36.17
N GLU A 297 -3.66 9.75 35.94
CA GLU A 297 -2.31 9.38 35.50
C GLU A 297 -1.52 8.66 36.59
N GLN A 298 -1.74 9.02 37.86
CA GLN A 298 -1.01 8.43 38.99
C GLN A 298 -1.33 6.95 39.17
N PHE A 299 -2.54 6.52 38.84
CA PHE A 299 -2.89 5.12 38.80
C PHE A 299 -1.95 4.33 37.89
N LEU A 300 -1.69 4.84 36.68
CA LEU A 300 -0.75 4.20 35.76
C LEU A 300 0.68 4.24 36.34
N VAL A 301 1.12 5.37 36.88
CA VAL A 301 2.47 5.50 37.48
C VAL A 301 2.68 4.52 38.64
N SER A 302 1.68 4.36 39.51
CA SER A 302 1.78 3.60 40.77
C SER A 302 1.42 2.13 40.65
N CYS A 303 0.43 1.80 39.81
CA CYS A 303 -0.20 0.49 39.80
C CYS A 303 0.21 -0.37 38.59
N ASN A 304 0.99 0.14 37.64
CA ASN A 304 1.39 -0.68 36.49
C ASN A 304 2.25 -1.90 36.89
N ARG A 305 2.17 -2.96 36.09
CA ARG A 305 2.97 -4.20 36.17
C ARG A 305 4.17 -4.20 35.22
N SER A 306 4.43 -3.11 34.52
CA SER A 306 5.48 -3.00 33.50
C SER A 306 6.80 -2.47 34.06
N GLY A 307 6.84 -2.07 35.34
CA GLY A 307 8.01 -1.45 35.97
C GLY A 307 8.24 0.01 35.53
N TRP A 308 7.22 0.64 34.93
CA TRP A 308 7.27 2.04 34.53
C TRP A 308 7.01 2.97 35.72
N SER A 309 7.56 4.17 35.66
CA SER A 309 7.62 5.08 36.82
C SER A 309 7.88 6.52 36.37
N CYS A 310 8.24 7.42 37.30
CA CYS A 310 8.77 8.74 36.98
C CYS A 310 10.11 8.72 36.25
N SER A 311 10.79 7.57 36.14
CA SER A 311 11.98 7.42 35.29
C SER A 311 11.66 7.13 33.83
N GLY A 312 10.37 7.11 33.47
CA GLY A 312 9.91 6.84 32.12
C GLY A 312 9.01 5.61 32.03
N GLY A 313 8.37 5.51 30.87
CA GLY A 313 7.43 4.47 30.54
C GLY A 313 7.00 4.59 29.09
N LEU A 314 6.02 3.77 28.74
CA LEU A 314 5.54 3.58 27.39
C LEU A 314 4.01 3.60 27.40
N THR A 315 3.37 3.69 26.24
CA THR A 315 1.90 3.72 26.12
C THR A 315 1.25 2.59 26.91
N ALA A 316 0.28 2.93 27.77
CA ALA A 316 -0.24 2.05 28.81
C ALA A 316 -1.73 1.67 28.66
N HIS A 317 -2.27 1.77 27.44
CA HIS A 317 -3.70 1.51 27.16
C HIS A 317 -4.17 0.10 27.54
N MET A 318 -3.27 -0.89 27.63
CA MET A 318 -3.63 -2.24 28.07
C MET A 318 -4.24 -2.26 29.47
N TYR A 319 -3.83 -1.38 30.39
CA TYR A 319 -4.46 -1.31 31.73
C TYR A 319 -5.88 -0.75 31.71
N HIS A 320 -6.23 -0.03 30.64
CA HIS A 320 -7.57 0.48 30.42
C HIS A 320 -8.45 -0.49 29.60
N TYR A 321 -7.88 -1.56 29.03
CA TYR A 321 -8.56 -2.46 28.09
C TYR A 321 -8.68 -3.90 28.59
N ASP A 322 -7.56 -4.60 28.77
CA ASP A 322 -7.55 -6.07 28.97
C ASP A 322 -6.57 -6.55 30.04
N ARG A 323 -5.79 -5.67 30.66
CA ARG A 323 -4.76 -6.04 31.64
C ARG A 323 -5.06 -5.51 33.03
N LEU A 324 -5.03 -6.41 34.02
CA LEU A 324 -5.16 -6.06 35.42
C LEU A 324 -3.87 -5.38 35.94
N ALA A 325 -4.02 -4.25 36.63
CA ALA A 325 -2.94 -3.55 37.32
C ALA A 325 -2.58 -4.23 38.67
N ASN A 326 -1.50 -3.80 39.31
CA ASN A 326 -1.09 -4.29 40.64
C ASN A 326 -2.15 -3.94 41.69
N ASN A 327 -2.49 -4.92 42.53
CA ASN A 327 -3.44 -4.80 43.63
C ASN A 327 -4.85 -4.28 43.24
N GLN A 328 -5.24 -4.45 41.96
CA GLN A 328 -6.57 -4.11 41.46
C GLN A 328 -7.46 -5.33 41.29
N THR A 329 -8.77 -5.12 41.35
CA THR A 329 -9.80 -6.16 41.18
C THR A 329 -10.55 -6.07 39.85
N ALA A 330 -10.42 -4.96 39.10
CA ALA A 330 -11.05 -4.75 37.80
C ALA A 330 -10.05 -4.18 36.78
N ILE A 331 -10.41 -4.20 35.49
CA ILE A 331 -9.65 -3.57 34.40
C ILE A 331 -10.36 -2.26 34.01
N GLY A 332 -9.60 -1.21 33.69
CA GLY A 332 -10.15 0.08 33.31
C GLY A 332 -9.37 1.25 33.91
N ALA A 333 -9.88 2.46 33.72
CA ALA A 333 -9.29 3.67 34.25
C ALA A 333 -9.87 4.05 35.61
N VAL A 334 -9.01 4.56 36.48
CA VAL A 334 -9.35 5.15 37.78
C VAL A 334 -9.60 6.64 37.60
N LEU A 335 -10.51 7.22 38.37
CA LEU A 335 -10.72 8.67 38.40
C LEU A 335 -9.55 9.38 39.09
N GLU A 336 -9.20 10.57 38.62
CA GLU A 336 -8.17 11.41 39.26
C GLU A 336 -8.53 11.68 40.73
N SER A 337 -9.81 11.91 41.01
CA SER A 337 -10.41 12.02 42.35
C SER A 337 -10.51 10.71 43.15
N SER A 338 -9.82 9.65 42.74
CA SER A 338 -9.57 8.48 43.57
C SER A 338 -8.08 8.17 43.74
N LYS A 339 -7.23 8.69 42.85
CA LYS A 339 -5.78 8.52 42.87
C LYS A 339 -5.12 9.75 42.25
N PRO A 340 -5.01 10.86 42.99
CA PRO A 340 -4.58 12.13 42.44
C PRO A 340 -3.11 12.11 42.06
N TYR A 341 -2.75 12.99 41.15
CA TYR A 341 -1.42 13.12 40.61
C TYR A 341 -0.45 13.74 41.60
N LEU A 342 0.60 12.99 41.95
CA LEU A 342 1.59 13.38 42.95
C LEU A 342 2.94 13.78 42.33
N ALA A 343 3.08 13.67 41.01
CA ALA A 343 4.36 13.87 40.30
C ALA A 343 5.54 13.07 40.92
N THR A 344 5.27 11.90 41.49
CA THR A 344 6.28 11.04 42.12
C THR A 344 5.91 9.56 42.08
N ASN A 345 6.90 8.70 42.30
CA ASN A 345 6.68 7.28 42.49
C ASN A 345 5.97 7.05 43.82
N SER A 346 4.79 6.46 43.79
CA SER A 346 4.05 6.08 45.00
C SER A 346 3.51 4.65 44.88
N SER A 347 3.27 4.00 46.02
CA SER A 347 2.73 2.65 46.07
C SER A 347 1.26 2.59 45.60
N CYS A 348 0.81 1.37 45.27
CA CYS A 348 -0.58 1.06 44.92
C CYS A 348 -1.20 0.12 45.98
N PRO A 349 -1.61 0.63 47.14
CA PRO A 349 -1.99 -0.22 48.28
C PRO A 349 -3.42 -0.75 48.22
N SER A 350 -4.32 -0.10 47.49
CA SER A 350 -5.76 -0.38 47.50
C SER A 350 -6.29 -0.69 46.11
N ALA A 351 -7.41 -1.42 46.04
CA ALA A 351 -8.21 -1.55 44.84
C ALA A 351 -9.08 -0.30 44.65
N TYR A 352 -9.13 0.23 43.43
CA TYR A 352 -9.91 1.41 43.05
C TYR A 352 -11.10 1.01 42.16
N SER A 353 -12.08 1.90 42.07
CA SER A 353 -13.19 1.75 41.12
C SER A 353 -12.72 2.08 39.70
N HIS A 354 -13.15 1.28 38.72
CA HIS A 354 -12.85 1.48 37.30
C HIS A 354 -14.12 1.76 36.49
N PRO A 355 -14.68 2.99 36.57
CA PRO A 355 -15.96 3.31 35.92
C PRO A 355 -15.90 3.29 34.39
N TYR A 356 -14.70 3.36 33.80
CA TYR A 356 -14.52 3.38 32.35
C TYR A 356 -13.51 2.33 31.91
N ARG A 357 -13.86 1.55 30.89
CA ARG A 357 -13.01 0.55 30.27
C ARG A 357 -13.06 0.71 28.75
N LEU A 358 -11.90 0.72 28.10
CA LEU A 358 -11.81 0.73 26.64
C LEU A 358 -12.42 -0.56 26.07
N THR A 359 -12.92 -0.48 24.83
CA THR A 359 -13.35 -1.65 24.06
C THR A 359 -12.32 -2.08 23.02
N GLY A 360 -11.25 -1.31 22.84
CA GLY A 360 -10.09 -1.68 22.02
C GLY A 360 -9.02 -0.60 22.03
N TRP A 361 -7.78 -0.97 21.70
CA TRP A 361 -6.71 -0.04 21.36
C TRP A 361 -5.75 -0.68 20.35
N THR A 362 -5.07 0.10 19.52
CA THR A 362 -4.10 -0.40 18.55
C THR A 362 -3.00 0.62 18.26
N TYR A 363 -1.84 0.13 17.80
CA TYR A 363 -0.85 0.98 17.14
C TYR A 363 -1.25 1.21 15.67
N ILE A 364 -1.19 2.47 15.24
CA ILE A 364 -1.50 2.86 13.85
C ILE A 364 -0.44 2.35 12.86
N SER A 365 0.79 2.18 13.35
CA SER A 365 1.86 1.51 12.63
C SER A 365 2.18 0.17 13.29
N LEU A 366 3.04 -0.65 12.65
CA LEU A 366 3.40 -2.02 13.05
C LEU A 366 3.77 -2.21 14.54
N SER A 367 4.30 -1.18 15.22
CA SER A 367 4.72 -1.26 16.62
C SER A 367 4.98 0.10 17.26
N GLN A 368 5.22 0.09 18.57
CA GLN A 368 5.59 1.26 19.38
C GLN A 368 6.86 2.01 18.97
N GLY A 369 7.78 1.34 18.25
CA GLY A 369 9.00 1.96 17.72
C GLY A 369 8.88 2.41 16.26
N SER A 370 7.73 2.18 15.64
CA SER A 370 7.51 2.47 14.22
C SER A 370 6.96 3.89 14.05
N LEU A 371 7.43 4.58 13.00
CA LEU A 371 6.95 5.91 12.64
C LEU A 371 5.75 5.77 11.70
N ALA A 372 4.58 6.24 12.12
CA ALA A 372 3.41 6.30 11.25
C ALA A 372 3.56 7.43 10.22
N THR A 373 3.00 7.22 9.02
CA THR A 373 2.96 8.27 7.98
C THR A 373 1.99 9.39 8.38
N VAL A 374 2.13 10.57 7.75
CA VAL A 374 1.24 11.71 8.00
C VAL A 374 -0.21 11.33 7.72
N GLU A 375 -0.44 10.62 6.62
CA GLU A 375 -1.76 10.22 6.17
C GLU A 375 -2.41 9.23 7.15
N GLN A 376 -1.64 8.25 7.65
CA GLN A 376 -2.13 7.30 8.65
C GLN A 376 -2.53 7.98 9.96
N ILE A 377 -1.73 8.95 10.43
CA ILE A 377 -2.03 9.69 11.66
C ILE A 377 -3.28 10.55 11.47
N LYS A 378 -3.44 11.25 10.34
CA LYS A 378 -4.65 12.04 10.05
C LYS A 378 -5.90 11.16 10.00
N ALA A 379 -5.82 10.02 9.29
CA ALA A 379 -6.90 9.06 9.21
C ALA A 379 -7.32 8.57 10.60
N ALA A 380 -6.35 8.20 11.45
CA ALA A 380 -6.61 7.79 12.82
C ALA A 380 -7.26 8.91 13.66
N ILE A 381 -6.80 10.16 13.50
CA ILE A 381 -7.38 11.31 14.21
C ILE A 381 -8.86 11.52 13.84
N LEU A 382 -9.22 11.36 12.57
CA LEU A 382 -10.61 11.49 12.09
C LEU A 382 -11.49 10.33 12.54
N GLN A 383 -10.94 9.11 12.48
CA GLN A 383 -11.72 7.89 12.71
C GLN A 383 -11.95 7.66 14.20
N TYR A 384 -10.91 7.80 15.02
CA TYR A 384 -10.91 7.38 16.43
C TYR A 384 -10.80 8.53 17.44
N GLY A 385 -10.50 9.75 17.00
CA GLY A 385 -10.27 10.90 17.89
C GLY A 385 -8.79 11.21 18.10
N PRO A 386 -8.43 12.09 19.06
CA PRO A 386 -7.03 12.38 19.39
C PRO A 386 -6.19 11.11 19.59
N VAL A 387 -4.97 11.11 19.07
CA VAL A 387 -4.05 9.95 19.16
C VAL A 387 -2.84 10.30 20.01
N THR A 388 -2.31 9.32 20.74
CA THR A 388 -1.04 9.51 21.47
C THR A 388 0.10 9.14 20.54
N ALA A 389 1.20 9.89 20.58
CA ALA A 389 2.39 9.63 19.79
C ALA A 389 3.65 10.00 20.58
N ARG A 390 4.80 9.48 20.17
CA ARG A 390 6.12 9.84 20.70
C ARG A 390 6.86 10.75 19.73
N MET A 391 7.80 11.51 20.28
CA MET A 391 8.76 12.34 19.56
C MET A 391 10.06 12.45 20.36
N ILE A 392 11.11 12.98 19.74
CA ILE A 392 12.34 13.38 20.41
C ILE A 392 12.22 14.85 20.81
N VAL A 393 12.53 15.17 22.07
CA VAL A 393 12.54 16.55 22.57
C VAL A 393 13.93 16.96 23.03
N GLY A 394 14.32 18.19 22.70
CA GLY A 394 15.59 18.80 23.07
C GLY A 394 15.43 20.26 23.51
N PRO A 395 16.54 21.00 23.66
CA PRO A 395 16.52 22.37 24.18
C PRO A 395 15.66 23.35 23.36
N ALA A 396 15.50 23.15 22.05
CA ALA A 396 14.63 24.03 21.26
C ALA A 396 13.15 23.78 21.56
N PHE A 397 12.76 22.52 21.76
CA PHE A 397 11.40 22.16 22.16
C PHE A 397 11.04 22.76 23.52
N GLN A 398 11.95 22.68 24.50
CA GLN A 398 11.73 23.25 25.83
C GLN A 398 11.46 24.76 25.82
N ARG A 399 12.11 25.50 24.89
CA ARG A 399 11.97 26.96 24.76
C ARG A 399 10.84 27.41 23.82
N TYR A 400 10.04 26.47 23.29
CA TYR A 400 8.94 26.81 22.41
C TYR A 400 7.91 27.68 23.12
N SER A 401 7.54 28.81 22.51
CA SER A 401 6.55 29.76 23.02
C SER A 401 5.46 30.13 22.00
N GLY A 402 5.58 29.67 20.74
CA GLY A 402 4.60 29.93 19.69
C GLY A 402 5.12 29.75 18.27
N GLY A 403 4.21 29.70 17.30
CA GLY A 403 4.53 29.54 15.88
C GLY A 403 4.59 28.09 15.42
N VAL A 404 5.12 27.85 14.22
CA VAL A 404 5.28 26.48 13.69
C VAL A 404 6.70 26.02 13.95
N PHE A 405 6.88 25.12 14.90
CA PHE A 405 8.17 24.55 15.25
C PHE A 405 8.71 23.64 14.15
N SER A 406 9.94 23.88 13.73
CA SER A 406 10.59 23.17 12.63
C SER A 406 11.99 22.66 12.97
N THR A 407 12.45 22.84 14.21
CA THR A 407 13.77 22.35 14.64
C THR A 407 13.72 20.83 14.79
N ASN A 408 14.50 20.11 14.00
CA ASN A 408 14.56 18.65 14.06
C ASN A 408 15.54 18.18 15.15
N GLU A 409 15.01 17.81 16.32
CA GLU A 409 15.80 17.31 17.46
C GLU A 409 16.09 15.82 17.26
N THR A 410 17.37 15.45 17.12
CA THR A 410 17.79 14.05 16.83
C THR A 410 18.53 13.37 17.98
N TYR A 411 18.94 14.11 19.01
CA TYR A 411 19.76 13.62 20.13
C TYR A 411 19.14 13.92 21.51
N GLY A 412 17.81 13.99 21.57
CA GLY A 412 17.04 14.32 22.77
C GLY A 412 16.42 13.12 23.48
N THR A 413 15.62 13.39 24.51
CA THR A 413 14.83 12.37 25.22
C THR A 413 13.56 12.06 24.46
N TYR A 414 13.07 10.83 24.53
CA TYR A 414 11.74 10.52 24.01
C TYR A 414 10.66 11.10 24.93
N HIS A 415 9.68 11.75 24.32
CA HIS A 415 8.54 12.36 25.01
C HIS A 415 7.24 11.89 24.36
N GLN A 416 6.24 11.57 25.17
CA GLN A 416 4.93 11.15 24.70
C GLN A 416 3.93 12.31 24.81
N ILE A 417 3.18 12.52 23.74
CA ILE A 417 2.31 13.67 23.52
C ILE A 417 1.00 13.22 22.89
N ILE A 418 0.04 14.12 22.74
CA ILE A 418 -1.22 13.85 22.06
C ILE A 418 -1.34 14.73 20.82
N LEU A 419 -1.64 14.13 19.68
CA LEU A 419 -1.97 14.84 18.44
C LEU A 419 -3.49 15.01 18.38
N VAL A 420 -3.93 16.27 18.38
CA VAL A 420 -5.36 16.65 18.43
C VAL A 420 -5.88 17.20 17.10
N GLY A 421 -5.00 17.35 16.10
CA GLY A 421 -5.34 17.98 14.83
C GLY A 421 -4.13 18.28 13.96
N TRP A 422 -4.37 18.93 12.82
CA TRP A 422 -3.35 19.34 11.86
C TRP A 422 -3.77 20.55 11.03
N ASP A 423 -2.80 21.15 10.33
CA ASP A 423 -2.98 22.20 9.34
C ASP A 423 -2.00 21.99 8.18
N ASP A 424 -2.52 21.70 6.99
CA ASP A 424 -1.75 21.45 5.77
C ASP A 424 -1.16 22.71 5.16
N SER A 425 -1.77 23.87 5.39
CA SER A 425 -1.24 25.15 4.91
C SER A 425 0.13 25.45 5.54
N THR A 426 0.29 25.05 6.80
CA THR A 426 1.55 25.12 7.54
C THR A 426 2.29 23.81 7.61
N GLN A 427 1.76 22.72 7.04
CA GLN A 427 2.28 21.35 7.15
C GLN A 427 2.63 20.96 8.60
N SER A 428 1.72 21.19 9.53
CA SER A 428 1.97 21.02 10.96
C SER A 428 0.91 20.22 11.68
N TRP A 429 1.32 19.49 12.71
CA TRP A 429 0.45 18.91 13.71
C TRP A 429 0.09 19.92 14.79
N ILE A 430 -1.10 19.77 15.39
CA ILE A 430 -1.48 20.42 16.64
C ILE A 430 -1.24 19.40 17.76
N LEU A 431 -0.20 19.65 18.55
CA LEU A 431 0.25 18.81 19.64
C LEU A 431 -0.23 19.39 20.98
N ARG A 432 -0.80 18.54 21.83
CA ARG A 432 -1.05 18.82 23.26
C ARG A 432 0.09 18.26 24.09
N ASN A 433 0.70 19.09 24.91
CA ASN A 433 1.76 18.71 25.83
C ASN A 433 1.22 18.50 27.25
N SER A 434 2.08 18.02 28.15
CA SER A 434 1.80 17.74 29.55
C SER A 434 2.71 18.55 30.50
N TRP A 435 3.14 19.75 30.09
CA TRP A 435 4.01 20.65 30.88
C TRP A 435 3.25 21.91 31.34
N GLY A 436 1.96 21.74 31.59
CA GLY A 436 1.08 22.82 32.02
C GLY A 436 0.65 23.77 30.89
N PRO A 437 -0.40 24.57 31.13
CA PRO A 437 -0.93 25.50 30.15
C PRO A 437 0.00 26.70 29.90
N SER A 438 0.97 26.99 30.78
CA SER A 438 1.92 28.09 30.61
C SER A 438 3.01 27.83 29.57
N TRP A 439 3.21 26.57 29.18
CA TRP A 439 4.19 26.18 28.17
C TRP A 439 3.62 26.30 26.76
N GLY A 440 4.38 26.84 25.81
CA GLY A 440 3.98 26.94 24.41
C GLY A 440 2.73 27.80 24.17
N GLU A 441 1.83 27.34 23.30
CA GLU A 441 0.57 28.00 22.95
C GLU A 441 -0.56 27.46 23.84
N ASN A 442 -0.64 27.92 25.09
CA ASN A 442 -1.60 27.44 26.09
C ASN A 442 -1.49 25.93 26.37
N GLY A 443 -0.26 25.41 26.44
CA GLY A 443 0.02 23.98 26.60
C GLY A 443 0.05 23.18 25.30
N TYR A 444 -0.15 23.84 24.16
CA TYR A 444 -0.10 23.24 22.83
C TYR A 444 1.09 23.72 22.03
N MET A 445 1.34 23.06 20.91
CA MET A 445 2.40 23.40 19.98
C MET A 445 1.97 23.04 18.56
N ARG A 446 2.30 23.92 17.61
CA ARG A 446 2.27 23.56 16.19
C ARG A 446 3.66 23.12 15.76
N ILE A 447 3.77 21.92 15.22
CA ILE A 447 5.06 21.32 14.85
C ILE A 447 4.99 20.73 13.45
N LYS A 448 5.99 21.01 12.63
CA LYS A 448 6.08 20.50 11.26
C LYS A 448 5.95 18.98 11.20
N TYR A 449 5.30 18.49 10.16
CA TYR A 449 5.29 17.06 9.83
C TYR A 449 6.72 16.52 9.73
N ASN A 450 6.89 15.23 10.05
CA ASN A 450 8.17 14.51 9.93
C ASN A 450 9.34 15.16 10.69
N THR A 451 9.07 16.00 11.70
CA THR A 451 10.08 16.69 12.51
C THR A 451 10.22 16.02 13.87
N SER A 452 11.45 15.87 14.36
CA SER A 452 11.78 15.29 15.67
C SER A 452 11.15 13.91 15.92
N ARG A 453 11.02 13.10 14.85
CA ARG A 453 10.34 11.78 14.89
C ARG A 453 8.91 11.82 15.46
N ILE A 454 8.22 12.96 15.36
CA ILE A 454 6.82 13.06 15.78
C ILE A 454 5.96 12.07 15.02
N GLY A 455 5.16 11.29 15.74
CA GLY A 455 4.34 10.21 15.19
C GLY A 455 4.88 8.81 15.47
N GLU A 456 6.01 8.67 16.17
CA GLU A 456 6.55 7.37 16.54
C GLU A 456 5.62 6.68 17.55
N GLY A 457 5.31 5.41 17.33
CA GLY A 457 4.46 4.64 18.23
C GLY A 457 3.05 5.19 18.36
N THR A 458 2.55 5.87 17.32
CA THR A 458 1.19 6.42 17.32
C THR A 458 0.18 5.32 17.62
N SER A 459 -0.70 5.53 18.58
CA SER A 459 -1.78 4.60 18.93
C SER A 459 -3.11 5.30 19.11
N ALA A 460 -4.17 4.59 18.74
CA ALA A 460 -5.56 5.01 18.91
C ALA A 460 -6.29 4.06 19.86
N VAL A 461 -7.37 4.57 20.45
CA VAL A 461 -8.24 3.82 21.36
C VAL A 461 -9.68 3.87 20.86
N VAL A 462 -10.47 2.89 21.29
CA VAL A 462 -11.91 2.84 21.05
C VAL A 462 -12.60 2.66 22.40
N TYR A 463 -13.54 3.54 22.68
CA TYR A 463 -14.48 3.43 23.78
C TYR A 463 -15.90 3.40 23.18
N LYS A 464 -16.68 2.36 23.49
CA LYS A 464 -18.08 2.25 23.08
C LYS A 464 -18.97 2.28 24.32
N ASP A 465 -19.80 3.31 24.42
CA ASP A 465 -20.97 3.28 25.30
C ASP A 465 -22.10 2.57 24.53
N GLY A 466 -22.45 1.35 24.98
CA GLY A 466 -23.50 0.53 24.35
C GLY A 466 -24.90 1.16 24.34
N SER A 467 -25.08 2.30 25.02
CA SER A 467 -26.34 3.06 25.06
C SER A 467 -26.44 4.17 24.01
N VAL A 468 -25.35 4.50 23.29
CA VAL A 468 -25.29 5.59 22.30
C VAL A 468 -24.95 5.03 20.91
N PRO A 469 -25.74 5.33 19.86
CA PRO A 469 -25.43 4.87 18.51
C PRO A 469 -24.18 5.57 17.98
N GLN A 470 -23.34 4.86 17.23
CA GLN A 470 -22.14 5.41 16.59
C GLN A 470 -22.42 5.71 15.13
N ALA A 471 -22.29 6.97 14.72
CA ALA A 471 -22.33 7.39 13.32
C ALA A 471 -21.12 6.84 12.56
N THR A 472 -21.33 6.13 11.45
CA THR A 472 -20.27 5.48 10.67
C THR A 472 -20.07 6.10 9.29
N SER A 473 -21.12 6.47 8.56
CA SER A 473 -21.03 7.05 7.20
C SER A 473 -22.22 7.98 6.93
N PRO A 474 -22.10 9.08 6.17
CA PRO A 474 -20.93 9.55 5.42
C PRO A 474 -19.83 10.18 6.29
N VAL A 475 -18.57 10.01 5.87
CA VAL A 475 -17.35 10.62 6.42
C VAL A 475 -16.40 10.99 5.27
N GLY A 476 -15.58 12.05 5.42
CA GLY A 476 -14.67 12.51 4.37
C GLY A 476 -15.39 13.13 3.17
N ASP A 477 -14.75 13.32 2.01
CA ASP A 477 -15.51 13.86 0.87
C ASP A 477 -16.25 12.78 0.06
N THR A 478 -17.45 13.14 -0.38
CA THR A 478 -18.33 12.30 -1.20
C THR A 478 -18.80 13.06 -2.43
N ALA A 479 -18.91 12.37 -3.56
CA ALA A 479 -19.55 12.89 -4.77
C ALA A 479 -21.07 12.65 -4.79
N ASP A 480 -21.59 11.88 -3.81
CA ASP A 480 -23.02 11.62 -3.65
C ASP A 480 -23.68 12.79 -2.94
N ALA A 481 -24.51 13.53 -3.68
CA ALA A 481 -25.30 14.64 -3.16
C ALA A 481 -26.50 14.16 -2.30
N THR A 482 -26.76 12.86 -2.22
CA THR A 482 -27.82 12.23 -1.41
C THR A 482 -27.28 11.05 -0.61
N PRO A 483 -26.27 11.26 0.25
CA PRO A 483 -25.54 10.16 0.86
C PRO A 483 -26.43 9.32 1.78
N THR A 484 -26.17 8.01 1.81
CA THR A 484 -26.77 7.11 2.80
C THR A 484 -26.08 7.29 4.16
N TYR A 485 -26.88 7.61 5.17
CA TYR A 485 -26.45 7.73 6.56
C TYR A 485 -26.49 6.37 7.24
N LYS A 486 -25.41 6.00 7.92
CA LYS A 486 -25.20 4.70 8.53
C LYS A 486 -24.73 4.84 9.97
N TRP A 487 -25.28 4.04 10.89
CA TRP A 487 -24.88 4.04 12.29
C TRP A 487 -25.08 2.68 12.95
N THR A 488 -24.45 2.46 14.11
CA THR A 488 -24.58 1.20 14.86
C THR A 488 -25.92 1.11 15.59
N PRO A 489 -26.58 -0.07 15.61
CA PRO A 489 -27.79 -0.28 16.38
C PRO A 489 -27.51 -0.25 17.90
N VAL A 490 -28.48 0.21 18.67
CA VAL A 490 -28.50 0.23 20.15
C VAL A 490 -29.58 -0.72 20.65
N SER A 491 -29.21 -1.59 21.60
CA SER A 491 -30.14 -2.55 22.19
C SER A 491 -31.31 -1.83 22.88
N GLY A 492 -32.55 -2.28 22.63
CA GLY A 492 -33.77 -1.67 23.18
C GLY A 492 -34.18 -0.34 22.54
N ALA A 493 -33.50 0.13 21.49
CA ALA A 493 -33.90 1.34 20.78
C ALA A 493 -35.17 1.11 19.94
N THR A 494 -36.16 1.98 20.09
CA THR A 494 -37.40 1.95 19.28
C THR A 494 -37.34 2.88 18.07
N LYS A 495 -36.54 3.95 18.16
CA LYS A 495 -36.30 4.91 17.09
C LYS A 495 -34.98 5.63 17.26
N TYR A 496 -34.48 6.19 16.17
CA TYR A 496 -33.28 7.01 16.08
C TYR A 496 -33.64 8.40 15.58
N TYR A 497 -32.83 9.37 15.95
CA TYR A 497 -32.95 10.74 15.46
C TYR A 497 -31.57 11.24 15.09
N TYR A 498 -31.40 11.63 13.84
CA TYR A 498 -30.15 12.21 13.37
C TYR A 498 -30.36 13.57 12.73
N GLU A 499 -29.33 14.40 12.84
CA GLU A 499 -29.34 15.79 12.40
C GLU A 499 -28.16 16.02 11.47
N LEU A 500 -28.40 16.73 10.37
CA LEU A 500 -27.39 17.21 9.44
C LEU A 500 -27.24 18.72 9.55
N TYR A 501 -26.01 19.21 9.54
CA TYR A 501 -25.67 20.63 9.58
C TYR A 501 -24.71 20.98 8.44
N ARG A 502 -24.83 22.21 7.93
CA ARG A 502 -23.85 22.90 7.08
C ARG A 502 -23.33 24.08 7.89
N GLY A 503 -22.08 23.99 8.36
CA GLY A 503 -21.56 24.92 9.37
C GLY A 503 -22.37 24.84 10.68
N THR A 504 -23.00 25.95 11.08
CA THR A 504 -23.91 26.02 12.24
C THR A 504 -25.38 25.84 11.85
N THR A 505 -25.72 25.88 10.56
CA THR A 505 -27.10 25.81 10.08
C THR A 505 -27.54 24.36 9.97
N LYS A 506 -28.63 24.00 10.65
CA LYS A 506 -29.26 22.67 10.50
C LYS A 506 -29.92 22.58 9.13
N VAL A 507 -29.49 21.60 8.32
CA VAL A 507 -29.98 21.36 6.96
C VAL A 507 -31.28 20.56 7.04
N TYR A 508 -31.26 19.44 7.76
CA TYR A 508 -32.44 18.67 8.12
C TYR A 508 -32.21 17.83 9.38
N ALA A 509 -33.29 17.31 9.93
CA ALA A 509 -33.25 16.28 10.96
C ALA A 509 -34.36 15.25 10.72
N ILE A 510 -34.03 13.97 10.92
CA ILE A 510 -34.91 12.86 10.55
C ILE A 510 -35.02 11.89 11.72
N THR A 511 -36.25 11.48 12.03
CA THR A 511 -36.53 10.36 12.92
C THR A 511 -36.73 9.09 12.10
N VAL A 512 -35.99 8.03 12.45
CA VAL A 512 -36.02 6.74 11.77
C VAL A 512 -36.42 5.66 12.77
N ASN A 513 -37.41 4.84 12.43
CA ASN A 513 -37.80 3.71 13.28
C ASN A 513 -36.68 2.66 13.34
N SER A 514 -36.59 1.90 14.42
CA SER A 514 -35.58 0.84 14.56
C SER A 514 -35.70 -0.28 13.52
N SER A 515 -36.80 -0.33 12.75
CA SER A 515 -36.95 -1.19 11.57
C SER A 515 -35.96 -0.90 10.45
N ALA A 516 -35.31 0.28 10.44
CA ALA A 516 -34.26 0.61 9.49
C ALA A 516 -32.89 0.00 9.85
N CYS A 517 -32.83 -0.78 10.92
CA CYS A 517 -31.64 -1.45 11.42
C CYS A 517 -31.67 -2.96 11.14
N THR A 518 -30.53 -3.48 10.72
CA THR A 518 -30.18 -4.90 10.82
C THR A 518 -29.58 -5.16 12.20
N THR A 519 -29.12 -6.39 12.44
CA THR A 519 -28.41 -6.77 13.67
C THR A 519 -27.08 -6.04 13.86
N SER A 520 -26.49 -5.51 12.80
CA SER A 520 -25.16 -4.87 12.83
C SER A 520 -25.14 -3.41 12.35
N GLU A 521 -26.12 -2.96 11.57
CA GLU A 521 -26.10 -1.62 10.97
C GLU A 521 -27.50 -1.03 10.79
N CYS A 522 -27.66 0.25 11.09
CA CYS A 522 -28.82 1.06 10.74
C CYS A 522 -28.51 1.96 9.55
N THR A 523 -29.48 2.14 8.64
CA THR A 523 -29.29 2.98 7.46
C THR A 523 -30.47 3.90 7.16
N SER A 524 -30.21 5.06 6.58
CA SER A 524 -31.25 6.00 6.11
C SER A 524 -30.72 6.85 4.95
N THR A 525 -31.46 6.92 3.84
CA THR A 525 -31.10 7.73 2.66
C THR A 525 -32.18 8.79 2.44
N PRO A 526 -31.95 10.04 2.87
CA PRO A 526 -32.85 11.15 2.59
C PRO A 526 -32.87 11.50 1.11
N SER A 527 -34.02 11.91 0.59
CA SER A 527 -34.15 12.44 -0.77
C SER A 527 -33.63 13.88 -0.92
N THR A 528 -33.15 14.49 0.18
CA THR A 528 -32.68 15.89 0.17
C THR A 528 -31.31 15.96 -0.49
N GLN A 529 -31.24 16.64 -1.62
CA GLN A 529 -29.98 16.89 -2.32
C GLN A 529 -29.17 17.96 -1.60
N LEU A 530 -27.92 17.63 -1.29
CA LEU A 530 -26.96 18.48 -0.62
C LEU A 530 -26.18 19.33 -1.64
N THR A 531 -25.86 20.56 -1.28
CA THR A 531 -25.10 21.48 -2.12
C THR A 531 -23.63 21.06 -2.18
N THR A 532 -23.09 20.99 -3.38
CA THR A 532 -21.67 20.72 -3.64
C THR A 532 -20.74 21.80 -3.04
N SER A 533 -19.48 21.46 -2.85
CA SER A 533 -18.42 22.30 -2.25
C SER A 533 -18.71 22.81 -0.83
N SER A 534 -19.49 22.04 -0.06
CA SER A 534 -19.91 22.42 1.30
C SER A 534 -19.50 21.39 2.34
N ASN A 535 -19.00 21.87 3.48
CA ASN A 535 -18.66 21.03 4.62
C ASN A 535 -19.90 20.79 5.47
N TYR A 536 -20.24 19.52 5.61
CA TYR A 536 -21.34 19.04 6.43
C TYR A 536 -20.84 18.33 7.67
N LYS A 537 -21.65 18.40 8.73
CA LYS A 537 -21.47 17.58 9.92
C LYS A 537 -22.80 16.99 10.35
N TRP A 538 -22.79 15.76 10.81
CA TRP A 538 -24.01 15.06 11.22
C TRP A 538 -23.77 14.18 12.44
N ARG A 539 -24.83 13.88 13.18
CA ARG A 539 -24.78 13.05 14.40
C ARG A 539 -26.12 12.37 14.63
N VAL A 540 -26.13 11.29 15.40
CA VAL A 540 -27.32 10.45 15.66
C VAL A 540 -27.49 10.16 17.15
N ARG A 541 -28.73 9.99 17.61
CA ARG A 541 -29.06 9.49 18.95
C ARG A 541 -30.16 8.43 18.89
N ALA A 542 -30.21 7.58 19.91
CA ALA A 542 -31.22 6.53 20.05
C ALA A 542 -32.28 6.90 21.11
N TYR A 543 -33.49 6.38 20.96
CA TYR A 543 -34.56 6.46 21.94
C TYR A 543 -34.74 5.09 22.61
N VAL A 544 -34.34 4.99 23.87
CA VAL A 544 -34.29 3.75 24.65
C VAL A 544 -34.98 3.99 25.98
N ASN A 545 -35.85 3.08 26.42
CA ASN A 545 -36.58 3.17 27.70
C ASN A 545 -37.31 4.51 27.90
N SER A 546 -38.04 4.95 26.88
CA SER A 546 -38.83 6.20 26.91
C SER A 546 -38.01 7.49 27.11
N ALA A 547 -36.70 7.46 26.86
CA ALA A 547 -35.84 8.64 26.91
C ALA A 547 -34.89 8.70 25.71
N TRP A 548 -34.58 9.92 25.26
CA TRP A 548 -33.51 10.14 24.30
C TRP A 548 -32.16 9.99 24.99
N LYS A 549 -31.29 9.19 24.39
CA LYS A 549 -29.88 9.08 24.80
C LYS A 549 -29.08 10.25 24.21
N SER A 550 -27.85 10.40 24.69
CA SER A 550 -26.90 11.37 24.17
C SER A 550 -26.72 11.22 22.65
N PHE A 551 -26.38 12.31 21.98
CA PHE A 551 -25.94 12.22 20.59
C PHE A 551 -24.54 11.60 20.49
N SER A 552 -24.31 10.89 19.39
CA SER A 552 -22.98 10.57 18.92
C SER A 552 -22.14 11.84 18.73
N ALA A 553 -20.82 11.70 18.70
CA ALA A 553 -19.95 12.72 18.12
C ALA A 553 -20.38 13.04 16.67
N TYR A 554 -20.02 14.25 16.23
CA TYR A 554 -20.20 14.65 14.85
C TYR A 554 -19.29 13.85 13.94
N LYS A 555 -19.86 13.33 12.85
CA LYS A 555 -19.12 12.88 11.67
C LYS A 555 -19.15 13.98 10.62
N TYR A 556 -18.02 14.19 9.97
CA TYR A 556 -17.80 15.29 9.02
C TYR A 556 -17.64 14.70 7.63
N PHE A 557 -18.32 15.33 6.67
CA PHE A 557 -18.14 14.99 5.27
C PHE A 557 -18.32 16.24 4.42
N SER A 558 -17.73 16.27 3.24
CA SER A 558 -17.98 17.34 2.27
C SER A 558 -18.62 16.74 1.04
N VAL A 559 -19.61 17.40 0.47
CA VAL A 559 -20.08 17.02 -0.86
C VAL A 559 -19.14 17.69 -1.84
N VAL A 560 -18.12 16.98 -2.31
CA VAL A 560 -17.20 17.55 -3.30
C VAL A 560 -17.89 17.65 -4.64
N SER A 561 -17.66 18.78 -5.31
CA SER A 561 -18.09 18.97 -6.69
C SER A 561 -17.45 17.86 -7.53
N PRO A 562 -18.24 16.98 -8.17
CA PRO A 562 -17.66 15.92 -8.98
C PRO A 562 -16.86 16.54 -10.12
N VAL A 563 -15.55 16.25 -10.18
CA VAL A 563 -14.75 16.61 -11.35
C VAL A 563 -15.35 15.88 -12.55
N PRO A 564 -15.77 16.57 -13.64
CA PRO A 564 -16.39 15.89 -14.76
C PRO A 564 -15.42 14.87 -15.35
N ASN A 565 -15.86 13.62 -15.50
CA ASN A 565 -15.05 12.56 -16.08
C ASN A 565 -15.05 12.69 -17.61
N PRO A 566 -13.90 12.92 -18.26
CA PRO A 566 -13.80 12.93 -19.72
C PRO A 566 -13.98 11.51 -20.30
N ILE A 567 -14.96 11.36 -21.19
CA ILE A 567 -15.39 10.07 -21.78
C ILE A 567 -14.86 9.90 -23.21
N SER A 568 -15.09 10.89 -24.09
CA SER A 568 -14.72 10.85 -25.53
C SER A 568 -14.34 12.27 -26.00
N PRO A 569 -13.36 12.47 -26.89
CA PRO A 569 -12.60 11.46 -27.67
C PRO A 569 -11.47 10.78 -26.88
N ILE A 570 -11.19 9.52 -27.23
CA ILE A 570 -10.05 8.74 -26.72
C ILE A 570 -9.36 7.98 -27.86
N TRP A 571 -8.07 7.69 -27.72
CA TRP A 571 -7.28 6.88 -28.66
C TRP A 571 -7.21 7.45 -30.08
N ASN A 572 -7.68 6.75 -31.11
CA ASN A 572 -7.65 7.22 -32.48
C ASN A 572 -9.08 7.56 -32.93
N ILE A 573 -9.26 8.73 -33.53
CA ILE A 573 -10.54 9.21 -34.06
C ILE A 573 -10.40 9.60 -35.53
N LEU A 574 -11.48 9.48 -36.31
CA LEU A 574 -11.49 9.89 -37.73
C LEU A 574 -11.94 11.35 -37.91
N ASP A 575 -12.62 11.89 -36.91
CA ASP A 575 -13.15 13.25 -36.91
C ASP A 575 -12.04 14.26 -36.58
N THR A 576 -11.90 15.26 -37.45
CA THR A 576 -10.97 16.39 -37.24
C THR A 576 -11.62 17.55 -36.48
N THR A 577 -12.92 17.44 -36.16
CA THR A 577 -13.71 18.37 -35.35
C THR A 577 -14.51 17.61 -34.28
N PRO A 578 -13.86 16.80 -33.42
CA PRO A 578 -14.58 15.89 -32.54
C PRO A 578 -15.52 16.57 -31.56
N ASP A 579 -16.62 15.87 -31.28
CA ASP A 579 -17.45 16.07 -30.10
C ASP A 579 -16.72 15.62 -28.83
N PHE A 580 -16.85 16.40 -27.76
CA PHE A 580 -16.30 16.11 -26.45
C PHE A 580 -17.42 15.71 -25.49
N SER A 581 -17.43 14.44 -25.08
CA SER A 581 -18.40 13.90 -24.14
C SER A 581 -17.78 13.66 -22.75
N PHE A 582 -18.49 14.05 -21.70
CA PHE A 582 -18.05 13.96 -20.31
C PHE A 582 -19.23 13.76 -19.36
N SER A 583 -18.98 13.32 -18.12
CA SER A 583 -20.07 13.13 -17.14
C SER A 583 -20.69 14.46 -16.72
N LYS A 584 -22.02 14.50 -16.57
CA LYS A 584 -22.73 15.66 -16.03
C LYS A 584 -22.41 15.88 -14.55
N VAL A 585 -22.21 17.14 -14.18
CA VAL A 585 -22.18 17.70 -12.83
C VAL A 585 -23.51 18.46 -12.62
N TYR A 586 -24.30 18.06 -11.63
CA TYR A 586 -25.69 18.51 -11.50
C TYR A 586 -25.84 20.01 -11.24
N ASP A 587 -24.93 20.60 -10.48
CA ASP A 587 -24.96 22.03 -10.08
C ASP A 587 -24.08 22.92 -10.97
N ALA A 588 -23.52 22.37 -12.06
CA ALA A 588 -22.65 23.15 -12.94
C ALA A 588 -23.46 24.16 -13.76
N ASP A 589 -23.15 25.45 -13.61
CA ASP A 589 -23.67 26.52 -14.45
C ASP A 589 -22.97 26.57 -15.80
N GLN A 590 -21.72 26.07 -15.86
CA GLN A 590 -20.85 26.10 -17.03
C GLN A 590 -19.89 24.91 -17.02
N TYR A 591 -19.40 24.52 -18.19
CA TYR A 591 -18.28 23.60 -18.36
C TYR A 591 -17.21 24.26 -19.23
N GLU A 592 -15.95 23.92 -19.00
CA GLU A 592 -14.84 24.31 -19.87
C GLU A 592 -14.03 23.09 -20.24
N ILE A 593 -13.72 22.96 -21.52
CA ILE A 593 -12.75 22.00 -22.03
C ILE A 593 -11.48 22.73 -22.49
N GLU A 594 -10.36 22.04 -22.37
CA GLU A 594 -9.09 22.47 -22.93
C GLU A 594 -8.43 21.33 -23.69
N VAL A 595 -7.87 21.63 -24.86
CA VAL A 595 -7.17 20.68 -25.72
C VAL A 595 -5.75 21.16 -25.96
N TYR A 596 -4.78 20.26 -25.88
CA TYR A 596 -3.35 20.51 -26.01
C TYR A 596 -2.70 19.53 -26.97
N ARG A 597 -1.57 19.90 -27.59
CA ARG A 597 -0.68 18.94 -28.27
C ARG A 597 0.22 18.22 -27.24
N TYR A 598 0.47 16.93 -27.43
CA TYR A 598 1.38 16.07 -26.64
C TYR A 598 2.52 15.56 -27.54
N PRO A 599 3.76 15.25 -27.08
CA PRO A 599 4.30 15.32 -25.72
C PRO A 599 4.96 16.67 -25.36
N TYR A 600 4.81 17.70 -26.20
CA TYR A 600 5.49 18.98 -25.96
C TYR A 600 5.15 19.56 -24.59
N THR A 601 6.18 19.93 -23.83
CA THR A 601 6.12 20.39 -22.44
C THR A 601 5.87 21.89 -22.29
N SER A 602 5.87 22.65 -23.38
CA SER A 602 5.42 24.05 -23.41
C SER A 602 3.92 24.14 -23.72
N ASP A 603 3.24 25.14 -23.16
CA ASP A 603 1.79 25.42 -23.21
C ASP A 603 1.19 25.57 -24.63
N ALA A 604 1.31 24.57 -25.50
CA ALA A 604 0.64 24.55 -26.80
C ALA A 604 -0.83 24.15 -26.62
N LYS A 605 -1.58 24.99 -25.90
CA LYS A 605 -3.06 24.96 -25.85
C LYS A 605 -3.55 25.19 -27.28
N VAL A 606 -4.25 24.21 -27.83
CA VAL A 606 -4.81 24.24 -29.19
C VAL A 606 -6.06 25.09 -29.18
N PHE A 607 -6.98 24.79 -28.27
CA PHE A 607 -8.14 25.63 -28.00
C PHE A 607 -8.70 25.35 -26.60
N SER A 608 -9.58 26.25 -26.16
CA SER A 608 -10.48 26.06 -25.03
C SER A 608 -11.90 26.46 -25.47
N ALA A 609 -12.91 25.80 -24.93
CA ALA A 609 -14.31 26.07 -25.23
C ALA A 609 -15.17 25.89 -23.98
N THR A 610 -16.22 26.70 -23.86
CA THR A 610 -17.16 26.69 -22.74
C THR A 610 -18.56 26.30 -23.19
N LEU A 611 -19.28 25.54 -22.37
CA LEU A 611 -20.67 25.14 -22.57
C LEU A 611 -21.50 25.55 -21.36
N ALA A 612 -22.65 26.17 -21.56
CA ALA A 612 -23.57 26.47 -20.48
C ALA A 612 -24.10 25.17 -19.86
N GLY A 613 -24.19 25.12 -18.53
CA GLY A 613 -24.70 23.97 -17.77
C GLY A 613 -26.10 23.54 -18.19
N SER A 614 -26.95 24.51 -18.52
CA SER A 614 -28.29 24.30 -19.09
C SER A 614 -28.30 23.54 -20.42
N SER A 615 -27.19 23.56 -21.17
CA SER A 615 -27.01 22.82 -22.41
C SER A 615 -26.63 21.35 -22.19
N CYS A 616 -26.48 20.90 -20.93
CA CYS A 616 -26.33 19.50 -20.56
C CYS A 616 -27.52 19.02 -19.70
N PRO A 617 -28.65 18.61 -20.31
CA PRO A 617 -29.82 18.15 -19.57
C PRO A 617 -29.63 16.77 -18.91
N SER A 618 -28.80 15.89 -19.48
CA SER A 618 -28.56 14.52 -19.01
C SER A 618 -27.09 14.12 -19.11
N SER A 619 -26.66 13.12 -18.33
CA SER A 619 -25.31 12.53 -18.45
C SER A 619 -25.30 11.42 -19.52
N PRO A 620 -24.30 11.36 -20.43
CA PRO A 620 -23.15 12.27 -20.56
C PRO A 620 -23.50 13.60 -21.24
N CYS A 621 -22.84 14.68 -20.82
CA CYS A 621 -22.81 15.95 -21.54
C CYS A 621 -21.99 15.79 -22.82
N THR A 622 -22.38 16.48 -23.89
CA THR A 622 -21.60 16.55 -25.13
C THR A 622 -21.43 18.01 -25.56
N MET A 623 -20.21 18.40 -25.92
CA MET A 623 -19.86 19.72 -26.41
C MET A 623 -19.27 19.60 -27.81
N TYR A 624 -19.77 20.39 -28.76
CA TYR A 624 -19.22 20.51 -30.12
C TYR A 624 -18.52 21.87 -30.28
N PRO A 625 -17.18 21.94 -30.18
CA PRO A 625 -16.46 23.21 -30.30
C PRO A 625 -16.32 23.70 -31.75
N GLY A 626 -16.53 22.81 -32.73
CA GLY A 626 -16.32 23.09 -34.16
C GLY A 626 -14.89 23.49 -34.51
N LYS A 627 -13.90 23.14 -33.66
CA LYS A 627 -12.50 23.50 -33.87
C LYS A 627 -11.77 22.40 -34.62
N TYR A 628 -11.16 22.77 -35.74
CA TYR A 628 -10.37 21.88 -36.56
C TYR A 628 -9.06 21.47 -35.87
N LEU A 629 -8.78 20.18 -35.85
CA LEU A 629 -7.56 19.55 -35.38
C LEU A 629 -6.84 18.93 -36.57
N ASP A 630 -5.55 19.24 -36.71
CA ASP A 630 -4.75 18.68 -37.80
C ASP A 630 -4.46 17.18 -37.61
N TYR A 631 -4.11 16.53 -38.71
CA TYR A 631 -3.49 15.21 -38.67
C TYR A 631 -2.05 15.33 -38.17
N SER A 632 -1.89 15.31 -36.85
CA SER A 632 -0.58 15.36 -36.19
C SER A 632 0.06 13.97 -36.09
N THR A 633 1.40 13.89 -36.16
CA THR A 633 2.14 12.65 -35.83
C THR A 633 2.01 12.29 -34.35
N ASN A 634 1.82 13.29 -33.49
CA ASN A 634 1.68 13.13 -32.05
C ASN A 634 0.21 13.20 -31.58
N TYR A 635 -0.05 12.73 -30.36
CA TYR A 635 -1.37 12.78 -29.72
C TYR A 635 -1.79 14.20 -29.34
N TYR A 636 -3.09 14.41 -29.24
CA TYR A 636 -3.71 15.46 -28.47
C TYR A 636 -4.04 14.95 -27.07
N ARG A 637 -4.06 15.85 -26.10
CA ARG A 637 -4.60 15.58 -24.75
C ARG A 637 -5.65 16.62 -24.41
N TRP A 638 -6.72 16.21 -23.73
CA TRP A 638 -7.79 17.10 -23.32
C TRP A 638 -8.27 16.82 -21.91
N ARG A 639 -8.88 17.82 -21.31
CA ARG A 639 -9.42 17.79 -19.95
C ARG A 639 -10.65 18.69 -19.86
N VAL A 640 -11.47 18.48 -18.85
CA VAL A 640 -12.72 19.22 -18.63
C VAL A 640 -12.84 19.65 -17.16
N ARG A 641 -13.48 20.80 -16.91
CA ARG A 641 -13.89 21.25 -15.58
C ARG A 641 -15.30 21.82 -15.61
N ALA A 642 -15.95 21.85 -14.45
CA ALA A 642 -17.22 22.55 -14.24
C ALA A 642 -16.99 23.91 -13.59
N GLY A 643 -17.88 24.87 -13.84
CA GLY A 643 -18.03 26.12 -13.11
C GLY A 643 -19.35 26.10 -12.36
N ILE A 644 -19.31 26.40 -11.06
CA ILE A 644 -20.46 26.40 -10.14
C ILE A 644 -20.45 27.74 -9.43
N ASP A 645 -21.58 28.46 -9.43
CA ASP A 645 -21.74 29.80 -8.89
C ASP A 645 -20.67 30.79 -9.42
N GLY A 646 -20.29 30.64 -10.68
CA GLY A 646 -19.24 31.44 -11.31
C GLY A 646 -17.80 31.11 -10.89
N ILE A 647 -17.59 30.09 -10.06
CA ILE A 647 -16.27 29.63 -9.63
C ILE A 647 -15.88 28.35 -10.39
N TRP A 648 -14.76 28.42 -11.12
CA TRP A 648 -14.20 27.26 -11.82
C TRP A 648 -13.60 26.25 -10.85
N GLN A 649 -14.04 25.00 -10.97
CA GLN A 649 -13.48 23.87 -10.24
C GLN A 649 -12.15 23.40 -10.86
N THR A 650 -11.51 22.41 -10.23
CA THR A 650 -10.30 21.80 -10.77
C THR A 650 -10.59 21.04 -12.07
N PHE A 651 -9.59 20.99 -12.96
CA PHE A 651 -9.68 20.19 -14.18
C PHE A 651 -9.56 18.69 -13.90
N SER A 652 -10.24 17.90 -14.71
CA SER A 652 -10.03 16.46 -14.83
C SER A 652 -8.58 16.12 -15.18
N THR A 653 -8.23 14.86 -14.95
CA THR A 653 -7.03 14.28 -15.56
C THR A 653 -7.13 14.32 -17.09
N TYR A 654 -5.98 14.31 -17.76
CA TYR A 654 -5.92 14.31 -19.22
C TYR A 654 -6.39 12.98 -19.81
N ARG A 655 -7.24 13.04 -20.82
CA ARG A 655 -7.47 11.97 -21.79
C ARG A 655 -6.70 12.27 -23.07
N TYR A 656 -6.31 11.21 -23.77
CA TYR A 656 -5.47 11.29 -24.96
C TYR A 656 -6.23 10.79 -26.17
N PHE A 657 -6.13 11.50 -27.29
CA PHE A 657 -6.68 11.08 -28.56
C PHE A 657 -5.83 11.58 -29.73
N LYS A 658 -6.09 11.07 -30.93
CA LYS A 658 -5.36 11.43 -32.14
C LYS A 658 -6.31 11.36 -33.33
N PRO A 659 -6.61 12.50 -33.99
CA PRO A 659 -7.17 12.49 -35.33
C PRO A 659 -6.23 11.75 -36.26
N ILE A 660 -6.66 10.58 -36.73
CA ILE A 660 -5.93 9.82 -37.74
C ILE A 660 -6.54 10.12 -39.10
N ASN A 661 -5.69 10.40 -40.07
CA ASN A 661 -6.11 10.50 -41.45
C ASN A 661 -6.62 9.12 -41.88
N PRO A 662 -7.87 8.98 -42.38
CA PRO A 662 -8.44 7.70 -42.75
C PRO A 662 -7.86 7.13 -44.07
N TYR A 663 -6.57 7.34 -44.35
CA TYR A 663 -5.94 6.63 -45.46
C TYR A 663 -5.75 5.15 -45.06
N PRO A 664 -6.09 4.21 -45.96
CA PRO A 664 -5.88 2.80 -45.68
C PRO A 664 -4.40 2.45 -45.53
N THR A 665 -4.07 1.56 -44.59
CA THR A 665 -2.71 1.03 -44.43
C THR A 665 -2.45 -0.02 -45.50
N LEU A 666 -1.40 0.17 -46.29
CA LEU A 666 -1.01 -0.74 -47.37
C LEU A 666 -0.36 -2.01 -46.79
N LEU A 667 -0.92 -3.19 -47.05
CA LEU A 667 -0.45 -4.47 -46.50
C LEU A 667 0.43 -5.22 -47.51
N THR A 668 -0.11 -5.67 -48.64
CA THR A 668 0.63 -6.37 -49.72
C THR A 668 0.24 -5.84 -51.09
N PRO A 669 1.09 -5.92 -52.14
CA PRO A 669 2.46 -6.42 -52.15
C PRO A 669 3.50 -5.38 -51.71
N SER A 670 4.62 -5.85 -51.15
CA SER A 670 5.83 -5.04 -50.87
C SER A 670 7.09 -5.86 -51.07
N GLY A 671 8.21 -5.18 -51.30
CA GLY A 671 9.50 -5.85 -51.50
C GLY A 671 9.55 -6.60 -52.83
N THR A 672 10.30 -7.68 -52.92
CA THR A 672 10.38 -8.49 -54.14
C THR A 672 9.34 -9.60 -54.08
N ILE A 673 8.51 -9.74 -55.13
CA ILE A 673 7.44 -10.74 -55.23
C ILE A 673 7.55 -11.54 -56.53
N GLU A 674 7.15 -12.81 -56.53
CA GLU A 674 7.20 -13.69 -57.72
C GLU A 674 5.90 -13.64 -58.55
N ASP A 675 4.79 -13.20 -57.93
CA ASP A 675 3.45 -13.21 -58.52
C ASP A 675 3.25 -12.08 -59.53
N THR A 676 3.04 -12.44 -60.80
CA THR A 676 2.75 -11.48 -61.89
C THR A 676 1.33 -10.92 -61.86
N THR A 677 0.47 -11.40 -60.97
CA THR A 677 -0.91 -10.93 -60.72
C THR A 677 -1.15 -10.71 -59.23
N PRO A 678 -0.34 -9.87 -58.56
CA PRO A 678 -0.37 -9.79 -57.11
C PRO A 678 -1.72 -9.25 -56.64
N THR A 679 -2.23 -9.85 -55.56
CA THR A 679 -3.40 -9.32 -54.87
C THR A 679 -2.97 -8.17 -53.97
N PHE A 680 -3.51 -6.99 -54.24
CA PHE A 680 -3.30 -5.80 -53.43
C PHE A 680 -4.22 -5.87 -52.22
N THR A 681 -3.68 -5.71 -51.02
CA THR A 681 -4.43 -5.77 -49.77
C THR A 681 -4.13 -4.55 -48.89
N TRP A 682 -5.16 -4.03 -48.23
CA TRP A 682 -5.07 -2.86 -47.34
C TRP A 682 -6.00 -3.00 -46.15
N SER A 683 -5.76 -2.23 -45.09
CA SER A 683 -6.65 -2.19 -43.92
C SER A 683 -8.01 -1.60 -44.28
N LYS A 684 -9.09 -2.20 -43.79
CA LYS A 684 -10.43 -1.63 -43.90
C LYS A 684 -10.49 -0.35 -43.05
N VAL A 685 -10.99 0.72 -43.64
CA VAL A 685 -11.27 2.00 -42.99
C VAL A 685 -12.75 2.03 -42.63
N ASN A 686 -13.05 2.35 -41.38
CA ASN A 686 -14.43 2.42 -40.89
C ASN A 686 -15.20 3.51 -41.66
N GLU A 687 -16.48 3.27 -41.96
CA GLU A 687 -17.37 4.17 -42.72
C GLU A 687 -16.97 4.46 -44.18
N ALA A 688 -15.85 3.93 -44.67
CA ALA A 688 -15.50 4.04 -46.08
C ALA A 688 -16.47 3.23 -46.93
N THR A 689 -17.05 3.87 -47.94
CA THR A 689 -17.98 3.25 -48.90
C THR A 689 -17.25 2.77 -50.15
N GLN A 690 -16.12 3.42 -50.48
CA GLN A 690 -15.29 3.08 -51.63
C GLN A 690 -13.80 3.30 -51.31
N TYR A 691 -12.96 2.62 -52.08
CA TYR A 691 -11.50 2.79 -52.10
C TYR A 691 -11.04 3.01 -53.54
N ASN A 692 -9.94 3.73 -53.73
CA ASN A 692 -9.30 3.85 -55.03
C ASN A 692 -7.81 3.64 -54.88
N TYR A 693 -7.26 2.63 -55.55
CA TYR A 693 -5.82 2.41 -55.58
C TYR A 693 -5.27 2.61 -56.99
N GLU A 694 -4.05 3.13 -57.04
CA GLU A 694 -3.31 3.33 -58.28
C GLU A 694 -1.97 2.60 -58.23
N LEU A 695 -1.58 1.98 -59.34
CA LEU A 695 -0.29 1.32 -59.53
C LEU A 695 0.52 2.05 -60.59
N TYR A 696 1.81 2.24 -60.30
CA TYR A 696 2.78 2.86 -61.19
C TYR A 696 3.93 1.91 -61.46
N LYS A 697 4.38 1.86 -62.72
CA LYS A 697 5.68 1.28 -63.13
C LYS A 697 6.66 2.43 -63.31
N GLY A 698 7.56 2.63 -62.35
CA GLY A 698 8.41 3.82 -62.30
C GLY A 698 7.57 5.08 -62.07
N SER A 699 7.59 6.01 -63.03
CA SER A 699 6.75 7.22 -63.03
C SER A 699 5.43 7.06 -63.80
N THR A 700 5.26 5.98 -64.56
CA THR A 700 4.08 5.78 -65.42
C THR A 700 2.96 5.08 -64.65
N LYS A 701 1.76 5.68 -64.59
CA LYS A 701 0.56 5.02 -64.04
C LYS A 701 0.12 3.91 -65.00
N VAL A 702 0.03 2.68 -64.49
CA VAL A 702 -0.33 1.48 -65.27
C VAL A 702 -1.66 0.87 -64.83
N TYR A 703 -2.17 1.22 -63.65
CA TYR A 703 -3.47 0.74 -63.16
C TYR A 703 -4.12 1.79 -62.25
N SER A 704 -5.45 1.91 -62.30
CA SER A 704 -6.25 2.71 -61.37
C SER A 704 -7.66 2.13 -61.32
N ILE A 705 -8.15 1.79 -60.13
CA ILE A 705 -9.49 1.18 -59.97
C ILE A 705 -10.17 1.70 -58.72
N THR A 706 -11.49 1.89 -58.80
CA THR A 706 -12.34 2.17 -57.65
C THR A 706 -13.08 0.91 -57.23
N ILE A 707 -13.09 0.63 -55.93
CA ILE A 707 -13.52 -0.63 -55.34
C ILE A 707 -14.54 -0.32 -54.25
N PRO A 708 -15.74 -0.93 -54.26
CA PRO A 708 -16.71 -0.75 -53.19
C PRO A 708 -16.22 -1.41 -51.89
N SER A 709 -16.63 -0.87 -50.74
CA SER A 709 -16.28 -1.45 -49.45
C SER A 709 -16.87 -2.83 -49.19
N SER A 710 -17.82 -3.27 -50.02
CA SER A 710 -18.31 -4.65 -50.05
C SER A 710 -17.24 -5.67 -50.48
N ALA A 711 -16.12 -5.22 -51.09
CA ALA A 711 -14.96 -6.07 -51.38
C ALA A 711 -14.07 -6.31 -50.16
N CYS A 712 -14.42 -5.76 -48.99
CA CYS A 712 -13.66 -5.91 -47.76
C CYS A 712 -14.21 -7.03 -46.87
N GLY A 713 -13.30 -7.75 -46.20
CA GLY A 713 -13.63 -8.63 -45.08
C GLY A 713 -13.87 -7.84 -43.78
N VAL A 714 -13.52 -8.45 -42.65
CA VAL A 714 -13.68 -7.84 -41.31
C VAL A 714 -12.72 -6.65 -41.14
N ASP A 715 -11.41 -6.90 -41.28
CA ASP A 715 -10.37 -5.90 -40.99
C ASP A 715 -9.55 -5.45 -42.20
N SER A 716 -9.73 -6.10 -43.36
CA SER A 716 -8.94 -5.82 -44.56
C SER A 716 -9.75 -5.94 -45.84
N CYS A 717 -9.26 -5.30 -46.89
CA CYS A 717 -9.81 -5.30 -48.22
C CYS A 717 -8.77 -5.82 -49.22
N SER A 718 -9.23 -6.38 -50.33
CA SER A 718 -8.33 -6.89 -51.37
C SER A 718 -8.84 -6.64 -52.80
N SER A 719 -7.92 -6.56 -53.74
CA SER A 719 -8.21 -6.52 -55.17
C SER A 719 -7.04 -7.02 -56.01
N THR A 720 -7.35 -7.82 -57.02
CA THR A 720 -6.38 -8.42 -57.94
C THR A 720 -6.58 -7.81 -59.32
N PRO A 721 -5.54 -7.24 -59.96
CA PRO A 721 -5.63 -6.79 -61.34
C PRO A 721 -5.90 -7.97 -62.28
N ALA A 722 -6.78 -7.77 -63.27
CA ALA A 722 -7.06 -8.80 -64.29
C ALA A 722 -5.89 -9.02 -65.27
N THR A 723 -4.98 -8.05 -65.38
CA THR A 723 -3.84 -8.07 -66.30
C THR A 723 -2.54 -8.42 -65.59
N LYS A 724 -1.77 -9.35 -66.16
CA LYS A 724 -0.41 -9.67 -65.68
C LYS A 724 0.48 -8.43 -65.74
N LEU A 725 1.18 -8.16 -64.65
CA LEU A 725 2.18 -7.11 -64.55
C LEU A 725 3.44 -7.53 -65.34
N ALA A 726 3.94 -6.62 -66.18
CA ALA A 726 5.21 -6.81 -66.88
C ALA A 726 6.38 -6.80 -65.89
N SER A 727 7.50 -7.45 -66.22
CA SER A 727 8.70 -7.39 -65.37
C SER A 727 9.12 -5.94 -65.09
N SER A 728 9.45 -5.65 -63.84
CA SER A 728 9.99 -4.35 -63.41
C SER A 728 10.56 -4.46 -62.00
N THR A 729 11.63 -3.72 -61.74
CA THR A 729 12.24 -3.57 -60.41
C THR A 729 11.66 -2.39 -59.61
N SER A 730 10.62 -1.72 -60.12
CA SER A 730 10.25 -0.37 -59.67
C SER A 730 8.73 -0.12 -59.68
N TYR A 731 7.93 -1.06 -59.18
CA TYR A 731 6.51 -0.80 -58.98
C TYR A 731 6.28 -0.01 -57.68
N LYS A 732 5.34 0.92 -57.73
CA LYS A 732 4.84 1.60 -56.53
C LYS A 732 3.32 1.76 -56.62
N TRP A 733 2.65 1.66 -55.49
CA TRP A 733 1.21 1.80 -55.43
C TRP A 733 0.78 2.52 -54.15
N HIS A 734 -0.38 3.18 -54.22
CA HIS A 734 -0.97 3.92 -53.12
C HIS A 734 -2.48 3.83 -53.17
N ILE A 735 -3.17 4.15 -52.07
CA ILE A 735 -4.61 4.02 -51.97
C ILE A 735 -5.25 5.15 -51.18
N ARG A 736 -6.49 5.50 -51.49
CA ARG A 736 -7.33 6.42 -50.71
C ARG A 736 -8.71 5.84 -50.43
N SER A 737 -9.37 6.38 -49.42
CA SER A 737 -10.73 6.04 -49.00
C SER A 737 -11.74 7.14 -49.36
N TYR A 738 -13.01 6.75 -49.51
CA TYR A 738 -14.14 7.65 -49.73
C TYR A 738 -15.15 7.52 -48.58
N ILE A 739 -15.28 8.57 -47.78
CA ILE A 739 -16.13 8.62 -46.58
C ILE A 739 -16.97 9.89 -46.65
N GLY A 740 -18.27 9.80 -46.36
CA GLY A 740 -19.15 10.99 -46.27
C GLY A 740 -19.12 11.89 -47.51
N ASN A 741 -19.15 11.28 -48.71
CA ASN A 741 -19.05 11.96 -50.00
C ASN A 741 -17.73 12.69 -50.32
N THR A 742 -16.66 12.43 -49.56
CA THR A 742 -15.36 13.08 -49.78
C THR A 742 -14.25 12.04 -49.99
N TRP A 743 -13.39 12.28 -50.99
CA TRP A 743 -12.16 11.51 -51.17
C TRP A 743 -11.08 12.07 -50.25
N TYR A 744 -10.53 11.21 -49.40
CA TYR A 744 -9.39 11.55 -48.55
C TYR A 744 -8.08 11.41 -49.33
N ALA A 745 -6.99 11.93 -48.75
CA ALA A 745 -5.67 11.89 -49.37
C ALA A 745 -5.23 10.44 -49.65
N PHE A 746 -4.41 10.26 -50.68
CA PHE A 746 -3.72 8.99 -50.89
C PHE A 746 -2.76 8.70 -49.73
N SER A 747 -2.64 7.42 -49.39
CA SER A 747 -1.57 6.90 -48.55
C SER A 747 -0.21 7.22 -49.17
N ASP A 748 0.86 7.08 -48.38
CA ASP A 748 2.20 7.00 -48.95
C ASP A 748 2.32 5.82 -49.92
N TYR A 749 3.29 5.89 -50.83
CA TYR A 749 3.57 4.81 -51.76
C TYR A 749 4.17 3.60 -51.04
N LYS A 750 3.63 2.40 -51.31
CA LYS A 750 4.30 1.12 -51.05
C LYS A 750 4.97 0.64 -52.32
N PHE A 751 6.21 0.18 -52.17
CA PHE A 751 7.08 -0.23 -53.28
C PHE A 751 7.19 -1.75 -53.35
N PHE A 752 7.21 -2.29 -54.57
CA PHE A 752 7.56 -3.69 -54.83
C PHE A 752 8.28 -3.88 -56.18
N ALA A 753 8.91 -5.02 -56.33
CA ALA A 753 9.58 -5.47 -57.55
C ALA A 753 9.12 -6.89 -57.88
N LEU A 754 9.12 -7.26 -59.16
CA LEU A 754 8.95 -8.66 -59.54
C LEU A 754 10.32 -9.37 -59.50
N ASP A 755 10.39 -10.55 -58.88
CA ASP A 755 11.63 -11.30 -58.76
C ASP A 755 12.11 -11.77 -60.13
N THR A 756 13.42 -11.61 -60.35
CA THR A 756 14.10 -11.88 -61.61
C THR A 756 15.40 -12.68 -61.40
N ILE A 757 15.80 -12.93 -60.15
CA ILE A 757 17.04 -13.64 -59.81
C ILE A 757 16.68 -15.01 -59.21
N PRO A 758 17.06 -16.13 -59.85
CA PRO A 758 16.75 -17.46 -59.33
C PRO A 758 17.45 -17.74 -58.00
N ASP A 759 16.72 -18.29 -57.03
CA ASP A 759 17.29 -18.70 -55.74
C ASP A 759 17.89 -20.13 -55.81
N PRO A 760 19.19 -20.32 -55.52
CA PRO A 760 19.81 -21.64 -55.50
C PRO A 760 19.34 -22.49 -54.30
N ILE A 761 18.87 -23.71 -54.56
CA ILE A 761 18.29 -24.64 -53.57
C ILE A 761 19.27 -25.74 -53.14
N SER A 762 20.08 -26.30 -54.05
CA SER A 762 21.01 -27.40 -53.74
C SER A 762 22.09 -27.51 -54.81
N PRO A 763 23.35 -27.87 -54.48
CA PRO A 763 23.88 -28.19 -53.15
C PRO A 763 24.11 -26.95 -52.27
N LEU A 764 23.83 -27.06 -50.97
CA LEU A 764 24.06 -25.99 -49.97
C LEU A 764 24.95 -26.42 -48.79
N ALA A 765 25.31 -27.71 -48.75
CA ALA A 765 26.06 -28.31 -47.66
C ALA A 765 27.06 -29.32 -48.20
N ASP A 766 28.03 -29.66 -47.36
CA ASP A 766 29.07 -30.63 -47.66
C ASP A 766 28.46 -31.97 -48.06
N SER A 767 29.00 -32.55 -49.12
CA SER A 767 28.44 -33.72 -49.79
C SER A 767 29.51 -34.78 -50.01
N THR A 768 29.09 -36.05 -50.01
CA THR A 768 29.91 -37.17 -50.50
C THR A 768 29.58 -37.50 -51.96
N ASP A 769 28.67 -36.74 -52.58
CA ASP A 769 28.27 -36.85 -53.99
C ASP A 769 29.18 -36.01 -54.88
N ILE A 770 29.93 -36.69 -55.75
CA ILE A 770 30.85 -36.05 -56.71
C ILE A 770 30.14 -35.58 -57.98
N THR A 771 28.84 -35.84 -58.15
CA THR A 771 28.01 -35.38 -59.28
C THR A 771 26.73 -34.75 -58.76
N PRO A 772 26.81 -33.62 -58.01
CA PRO A 772 25.64 -33.05 -57.38
C PRO A 772 24.62 -32.58 -58.42
N THR A 773 23.34 -32.78 -58.11
CA THR A 773 22.24 -32.18 -58.86
C THR A 773 22.04 -30.74 -58.38
N TYR A 774 22.19 -29.79 -59.29
CA TYR A 774 21.96 -28.38 -59.02
C TYR A 774 20.48 -28.06 -59.16
N LYS A 775 19.89 -27.48 -58.12
CA LYS A 775 18.47 -27.11 -58.08
C LYS A 775 18.30 -25.65 -57.76
N TRP A 776 17.37 -24.97 -58.41
CA TRP A 776 17.04 -23.56 -58.12
C TRP A 776 15.55 -23.29 -58.34
N ARG A 777 15.05 -22.18 -57.77
CA ARG A 777 13.65 -21.76 -57.95
C ARG A 777 13.40 -21.22 -59.36
N PRO A 778 12.30 -21.60 -60.03
CA PRO A 778 11.95 -21.09 -61.34
C PRO A 778 11.46 -19.64 -61.27
N ILE A 779 11.93 -18.79 -62.18
CA ILE A 779 11.38 -17.47 -62.48
C ILE A 779 10.35 -17.62 -63.60
N SER A 780 9.11 -17.23 -63.34
CA SER A 780 7.94 -17.48 -64.21
C SER A 780 8.06 -16.86 -65.61
N THR A 781 8.82 -15.76 -65.75
CA THR A 781 9.07 -15.05 -67.00
C THR A 781 10.40 -15.41 -67.67
N ALA A 782 11.20 -16.30 -67.05
CA ALA A 782 12.46 -16.73 -67.64
C ALA A 782 12.22 -17.70 -68.81
N THR A 783 13.07 -17.59 -69.83
CA THR A 783 13.05 -18.51 -70.99
C THR A 783 14.20 -19.52 -70.96
N LYS A 784 15.25 -19.24 -70.18
CA LYS A 784 16.39 -20.14 -69.92
C LYS A 784 17.16 -19.67 -68.68
N TYR A 785 17.99 -20.56 -68.16
CA TYR A 785 18.87 -20.33 -67.02
C TYR A 785 20.33 -20.60 -67.39
N TYR A 786 21.25 -20.04 -66.64
CA TYR A 786 22.66 -20.37 -66.72
C TYR A 786 23.23 -20.47 -65.30
N TYR A 787 23.88 -21.58 -64.98
CA TYR A 787 24.61 -21.73 -63.73
C TYR A 787 26.07 -22.10 -63.98
N GLU A 788 26.92 -21.78 -63.03
CA GLU A 788 28.34 -22.12 -63.07
C GLU A 788 28.87 -22.58 -61.73
N VAL A 789 29.86 -23.45 -61.79
CA VAL A 789 30.50 -24.10 -60.65
C VAL A 789 32.00 -23.86 -60.75
N TYR A 790 32.62 -23.46 -59.65
CA TYR A 790 34.02 -23.12 -59.60
C TYR A 790 34.63 -23.53 -58.27
N ASN A 791 35.91 -23.92 -58.30
CA ASN A 791 36.67 -24.31 -57.12
C ASN A 791 37.41 -23.09 -56.54
N THR A 792 37.51 -23.03 -55.21
CA THR A 792 38.18 -21.96 -54.46
C THR A 792 39.46 -22.38 -53.73
N TYR A 793 39.87 -23.66 -53.86
CA TYR A 793 41.08 -24.23 -53.25
C TYR A 793 41.90 -25.06 -54.27
N PRO A 794 43.25 -25.01 -54.31
CA PRO A 794 44.20 -24.31 -53.44
C PRO A 794 44.60 -22.89 -53.93
N SER A 795 43.84 -22.29 -54.85
CA SER A 795 44.17 -21.03 -55.52
C SER A 795 43.27 -19.89 -55.04
N THR A 796 43.86 -18.74 -54.69
CA THR A 796 43.15 -17.48 -54.40
C THR A 796 42.36 -16.94 -55.60
N THR A 797 42.59 -17.49 -56.79
CA THR A 797 41.79 -17.20 -57.99
C THR A 797 40.77 -18.32 -58.22
N PRO A 798 39.46 -18.03 -58.20
CA PRO A 798 38.42 -19.01 -58.48
C PRO A 798 38.61 -19.65 -59.86
N LYS A 799 38.76 -20.98 -59.90
CA LYS A 799 38.87 -21.72 -61.16
C LYS A 799 37.51 -22.30 -61.53
N LYS A 800 36.91 -21.80 -62.62
CA LYS A 800 35.67 -22.36 -63.17
C LYS A 800 35.89 -23.82 -63.57
N ILE A 801 35.04 -24.71 -63.06
CA ILE A 801 35.04 -26.13 -63.37
C ILE A 801 34.15 -26.38 -64.59
N TYR A 802 32.92 -25.87 -64.58
CA TYR A 802 32.02 -25.84 -65.73
C TYR A 802 30.93 -24.78 -65.57
N GLY A 803 30.19 -24.49 -66.65
CA GLY A 803 28.97 -23.71 -66.62
C GLY A 803 27.99 -24.23 -67.67
N ILE A 804 26.71 -24.30 -67.32
CA ILE A 804 25.67 -24.98 -68.09
C ILE A 804 24.49 -24.03 -68.30
N THR A 805 24.04 -23.93 -69.55
CA THR A 805 22.77 -23.28 -69.90
C THR A 805 21.65 -24.31 -69.87
N VAL A 806 20.57 -24.01 -69.15
CA VAL A 806 19.46 -24.94 -68.91
C VAL A 806 18.17 -24.32 -69.42
N SER A 807 17.47 -25.06 -70.28
CA SER A 807 16.13 -24.69 -70.78
C SER A 807 15.08 -24.76 -69.66
N THR A 808 14.01 -23.97 -69.77
CA THR A 808 12.87 -24.04 -68.84
C THR A 808 12.15 -25.39 -68.86
N SER A 809 12.38 -26.23 -69.88
CA SER A 809 11.90 -27.61 -69.90
C SER A 809 12.47 -28.50 -68.79
N ALA A 810 13.57 -28.07 -68.14
CA ALA A 810 14.13 -28.74 -66.97
C ALA A 810 13.51 -28.26 -65.64
N CYS A 811 12.45 -27.45 -65.71
CA CYS A 811 11.76 -26.90 -64.56
C CYS A 811 10.33 -27.44 -64.45
N ASN A 812 9.89 -27.68 -63.22
CA ASN A 812 8.47 -27.82 -62.87
C ASN A 812 7.97 -26.54 -62.20
N ALA A 813 6.76 -26.56 -61.63
CA ALA A 813 6.15 -25.39 -61.00
C ALA A 813 6.93 -24.81 -59.80
N THR A 814 7.79 -25.61 -59.17
CA THR A 814 8.47 -25.26 -57.91
C THR A 814 9.99 -25.30 -57.98
N GLU A 815 10.57 -26.09 -58.88
CA GLU A 815 12.02 -26.26 -59.00
C GLU A 815 12.49 -26.48 -60.44
N CYS A 816 13.64 -25.91 -60.77
CA CYS A 816 14.47 -26.28 -61.90
C CYS A 816 15.61 -27.18 -61.41
N SER A 817 16.03 -28.16 -62.22
CA SER A 817 17.14 -29.04 -61.85
C SER A 817 18.07 -29.39 -63.02
N SER A 818 19.34 -29.63 -62.73
CA SER A 818 20.34 -30.06 -63.70
C SER A 818 21.45 -30.88 -63.04
N THR A 819 21.77 -32.04 -63.59
CA THR A 819 22.84 -32.93 -63.11
C THR A 819 23.94 -33.05 -64.18
N PRO A 820 25.11 -32.41 -63.99
CA PRO A 820 26.24 -32.54 -64.90
C PRO A 820 26.83 -33.95 -64.92
N ALA A 821 27.33 -34.39 -66.07
CA ALA A 821 28.14 -35.61 -66.17
C ALA A 821 29.56 -35.43 -65.60
N THR A 822 30.02 -34.19 -65.42
CA THR A 822 31.37 -33.89 -64.92
C THR A 822 31.46 -34.15 -63.41
N LYS A 823 32.31 -35.10 -63.02
CA LYS A 823 32.62 -35.44 -61.62
C LYS A 823 33.52 -34.39 -60.97
N LEU A 824 33.22 -34.06 -59.72
CA LEU A 824 34.01 -33.20 -58.85
C LEU A 824 35.06 -34.03 -58.09
N THR A 825 36.25 -33.48 -57.91
CA THR A 825 37.26 -34.02 -57.00
C THR A 825 37.00 -33.54 -55.57
N GLY A 826 37.56 -34.17 -54.54
CA GLY A 826 37.43 -33.64 -53.18
C GLY A 826 37.98 -32.21 -53.06
N GLY A 827 37.24 -31.31 -52.40
CA GLY A 827 37.59 -29.88 -52.28
C GLY A 827 36.40 -28.94 -52.08
N ASP A 828 36.67 -27.63 -52.06
CA ASP A 828 35.68 -26.55 -51.83
C ASP A 828 35.17 -25.94 -53.13
N PHE A 829 33.87 -26.05 -53.37
CA PHE A 829 33.22 -25.55 -54.58
C PHE A 829 32.19 -24.48 -54.24
N LYS A 830 32.08 -23.50 -55.12
CA LYS A 830 30.99 -22.52 -55.14
C LYS A 830 30.24 -22.60 -56.45
N TRP A 831 28.94 -22.31 -56.38
CA TRP A 831 28.10 -22.22 -57.56
C TRP A 831 27.06 -21.10 -57.46
N ARG A 832 26.60 -20.63 -58.62
CA ARG A 832 25.62 -19.56 -58.75
C ARG A 832 24.81 -19.71 -60.03
N VAL A 833 23.59 -19.18 -60.05
CA VAL A 833 22.66 -19.28 -61.19
C VAL A 833 22.07 -17.91 -61.54
N ARG A 834 21.70 -17.71 -62.82
CA ARG A 834 20.97 -16.54 -63.32
C ARG A 834 19.89 -16.94 -64.31
N ALA A 835 18.86 -16.11 -64.43
CA ALA A 835 17.78 -16.27 -65.41
C ALA A 835 17.96 -15.34 -66.62
N TYR A 836 17.36 -15.72 -67.73
CA TYR A 836 17.18 -14.89 -68.92
C TYR A 836 15.73 -14.46 -69.04
N VAL A 837 15.46 -13.19 -68.74
CA VAL A 837 14.11 -12.59 -68.67
C VAL A 837 14.07 -11.43 -69.66
N ASP A 838 13.01 -11.38 -70.48
CA ASP A 838 12.76 -10.30 -71.45
C ASP A 838 13.95 -9.94 -72.35
N GLY A 839 14.68 -10.96 -72.81
CA GLY A 839 15.80 -10.75 -73.74
C GLY A 839 17.11 -10.33 -73.08
N VAL A 840 17.19 -10.28 -71.74
CA VAL A 840 18.40 -9.86 -71.01
C VAL A 840 18.76 -10.88 -69.92
N TRP A 841 20.05 -11.17 -69.79
CA TRP A 841 20.58 -11.94 -68.65
C TRP A 841 20.51 -11.10 -67.39
N GLN A 842 19.81 -11.62 -66.40
CA GLN A 842 19.76 -11.03 -65.07
C GLN A 842 21.09 -11.28 -64.34
N THR A 843 21.31 -10.55 -63.25
CA THR A 843 22.48 -10.76 -62.39
C THR A 843 22.48 -12.17 -61.81
N PHE A 844 23.66 -12.68 -61.47
CA PHE A 844 23.77 -13.95 -60.75
C PHE A 844 23.19 -13.86 -59.35
N SER A 845 22.66 -14.99 -58.88
CA SER A 845 22.41 -15.26 -57.47
C SER A 845 23.67 -15.06 -56.63
N SER A 846 23.49 -14.94 -55.32
CA SER A 846 24.58 -15.11 -54.37
C SER A 846 25.27 -16.46 -54.59
N ASP A 847 26.59 -16.52 -54.38
CA ASP A 847 27.33 -17.78 -54.39
C ASP A 847 26.87 -18.70 -53.26
N LYS A 848 26.69 -19.99 -53.58
CA LYS A 848 26.50 -21.05 -52.58
C LYS A 848 27.72 -21.98 -52.57
N GLY A 849 28.31 -22.17 -51.39
CA GLY A 849 29.46 -23.05 -51.18
C GLY A 849 29.04 -24.45 -50.76
N PHE A 850 29.84 -25.45 -51.11
CA PHE A 850 29.74 -26.82 -50.62
C PHE A 850 31.09 -27.52 -50.72
N TRP A 851 31.43 -28.35 -49.72
CA TRP A 851 32.61 -29.20 -49.76
C TRP A 851 32.28 -30.59 -50.31
N VAL A 852 33.20 -31.21 -51.05
CA VAL A 852 33.12 -32.62 -51.42
C VAL A 852 34.18 -33.42 -50.63
N THR A 853 33.76 -34.34 -49.75
CA THR A 853 34.69 -35.19 -48.97
C THR A 853 34.73 -36.64 -49.46
N THR A 854 35.94 -37.19 -49.52
CA THR A 854 36.18 -38.61 -49.82
C THR A 854 36.71 -39.40 -48.63
N ILE A 855 37.07 -38.76 -47.51
CA ILE A 855 37.59 -39.42 -46.29
C ILE A 855 36.43 -39.69 -45.33
N PRO A 856 36.21 -40.94 -44.86
CA PRO A 856 35.13 -41.26 -43.94
C PRO A 856 35.36 -40.66 -42.55
N ASN A 857 34.30 -40.14 -41.93
CA ASN A 857 34.35 -39.60 -40.58
C ASN A 857 34.08 -40.71 -39.53
N PRO A 858 35.03 -41.00 -38.61
CA PRO A 858 34.79 -41.86 -37.45
C PRO A 858 33.72 -41.26 -36.52
N LEU A 859 32.74 -42.05 -36.09
CA LEU A 859 31.64 -41.57 -35.24
C LEU A 859 31.64 -42.26 -33.87
N GLU A 860 31.59 -43.59 -33.82
CA GLU A 860 31.57 -44.36 -32.57
C GLU A 860 32.61 -45.49 -32.59
N PRO A 861 33.32 -45.79 -31.49
CA PRO A 861 33.43 -44.97 -30.28
C PRO A 861 33.96 -43.56 -30.60
N SER A 862 33.29 -42.55 -30.04
CA SER A 862 33.62 -41.15 -30.24
C SER A 862 35.02 -40.80 -29.72
N ASN A 863 35.65 -39.82 -30.38
CA ASN A 863 37.01 -39.39 -30.03
C ASN A 863 37.05 -38.74 -28.64
N GLY A 864 37.91 -39.23 -27.75
CA GLY A 864 37.95 -38.89 -26.33
C GLY A 864 36.85 -39.57 -25.49
N GLY A 865 36.00 -40.42 -26.09
CA GLY A 865 34.88 -41.07 -25.41
C GLY A 865 35.30 -42.18 -24.44
N SER A 866 34.36 -42.64 -23.61
CA SER A 866 34.53 -43.82 -22.76
C SER A 866 33.38 -44.80 -22.97
N THR A 867 33.67 -46.10 -23.01
CA THR A 867 32.65 -47.16 -23.14
C THR A 867 32.76 -48.18 -22.01
N GLN A 868 31.61 -48.74 -21.59
CA GLN A 868 31.52 -49.88 -20.67
C GLN A 868 31.28 -51.20 -21.41
N ASP A 869 31.40 -51.18 -22.75
CA ASP A 869 31.30 -52.33 -23.64
C ASP A 869 32.69 -52.87 -23.98
N SER A 870 32.89 -54.17 -23.77
CA SER A 870 34.15 -54.83 -24.08
C SER A 870 34.28 -55.16 -25.58
N THR A 871 33.21 -55.07 -26.36
CA THR A 871 33.17 -55.29 -27.82
C THR A 871 32.39 -54.19 -28.54
N PRO A 872 32.83 -52.93 -28.46
CA PRO A 872 32.06 -51.83 -29.04
C PRO A 872 31.91 -51.97 -30.55
N THR A 873 30.73 -51.62 -31.07
CA THR A 873 30.51 -51.48 -32.52
C THR A 873 31.09 -50.16 -33.00
N TYR A 874 31.97 -50.25 -34.01
CA TYR A 874 32.59 -49.10 -34.64
C TYR A 874 31.71 -48.60 -35.77
N LYS A 875 31.46 -47.30 -35.83
CA LYS A 875 30.56 -46.64 -36.78
C LYS A 875 31.25 -45.47 -37.47
N TRP A 876 31.14 -45.37 -38.80
CA TRP A 876 31.63 -44.21 -39.56
C TRP A 876 30.66 -43.82 -40.69
N ALA A 877 30.80 -42.58 -41.18
CA ALA A 877 29.99 -42.06 -42.29
C ALA A 877 30.30 -42.77 -43.61
N LYS A 878 29.25 -43.15 -44.36
CA LYS A 878 29.37 -43.76 -45.69
C LYS A 878 29.72 -42.69 -46.73
N ILE A 879 30.73 -42.96 -47.52
CA ILE A 879 31.07 -42.22 -48.74
C ILE A 879 30.31 -42.87 -49.90
N LYS A 880 29.38 -42.14 -50.53
CA LYS A 880 28.45 -42.66 -51.56
C LYS A 880 29.14 -43.43 -52.68
N VAL A 881 30.32 -42.98 -53.10
CA VAL A 881 31.09 -43.56 -54.22
C VAL A 881 32.17 -44.57 -53.79
N ALA A 882 32.31 -44.86 -52.49
CA ALA A 882 33.29 -45.83 -52.03
C ALA A 882 32.79 -47.26 -52.19
N THR A 883 33.62 -48.17 -52.71
CA THR A 883 33.24 -49.57 -52.88
C THR A 883 33.57 -50.43 -51.66
N LYS A 884 34.57 -50.03 -50.88
CA LYS A 884 35.01 -50.71 -49.65
C LYS A 884 35.74 -49.75 -48.70
N TYR A 885 35.87 -50.17 -47.45
CA TYR A 885 36.52 -49.43 -46.36
C TYR A 885 37.58 -50.30 -45.69
N TYR A 886 38.62 -49.67 -45.15
CA TYR A 886 39.64 -50.34 -44.36
C TYR A 886 39.72 -49.72 -42.97
N TYR A 887 39.42 -50.52 -41.96
CA TYR A 887 39.32 -50.16 -40.56
C TYR A 887 40.47 -50.76 -39.76
N GLU A 888 41.07 -49.98 -38.87
CA GLU A 888 42.16 -50.41 -37.97
C GLU A 888 41.90 -49.99 -36.52
N LEU A 889 42.20 -50.89 -35.58
CA LEU A 889 42.13 -50.69 -34.13
C LEU A 889 43.49 -50.97 -33.47
N TYR A 890 43.85 -50.10 -32.54
CA TYR A 890 45.12 -50.12 -31.84
C TYR A 890 44.91 -50.09 -30.33
N LYS A 891 45.75 -50.85 -29.62
CA LYS A 891 46.05 -50.67 -28.19
C LYS A 891 47.42 -50.03 -28.09
N ASP A 892 47.50 -48.82 -27.55
CA ASP A 892 48.71 -48.00 -27.56
C ASP A 892 49.28 -47.80 -28.99
N THR A 893 50.42 -48.40 -29.30
CA THR A 893 51.05 -48.39 -30.63
C THR A 893 50.82 -49.69 -31.41
N LYS A 894 50.32 -50.75 -30.77
CA LYS A 894 50.14 -52.06 -31.37
C LYS A 894 48.77 -52.16 -32.05
N LYS A 895 48.76 -52.47 -33.35
CA LYS A 895 47.52 -52.83 -34.07
C LYS A 895 47.03 -54.17 -33.57
N ILE A 896 45.81 -54.21 -33.04
CA ILE A 896 45.21 -55.41 -32.45
C ILE A 896 44.08 -55.99 -33.31
N TYR A 897 43.51 -55.19 -34.21
CA TYR A 897 42.47 -55.64 -35.13
C TYR A 897 42.47 -54.78 -36.40
N ALA A 898 42.17 -55.38 -37.56
CA ALA A 898 41.93 -54.68 -38.81
C ALA A 898 41.06 -55.51 -39.75
N ILE A 899 40.17 -54.88 -40.51
CA ILE A 899 39.30 -55.57 -41.47
C ILE A 899 38.97 -54.67 -42.67
N ILE A 900 38.64 -55.30 -43.81
CA ILE A 900 38.02 -54.62 -44.95
C ILE A 900 36.51 -54.82 -44.87
N VAL A 901 35.76 -53.73 -44.87
CA VAL A 901 34.29 -53.74 -44.90
C VAL A 901 33.83 -53.35 -46.29
N GLN A 902 33.07 -54.23 -46.95
CA GLN A 902 32.49 -53.91 -48.27
C GLN A 902 31.40 -52.85 -48.10
N SER A 903 31.28 -51.91 -49.05
CA SER A 903 30.25 -50.87 -48.94
C SER A 903 28.82 -51.42 -49.01
N SER A 904 28.64 -52.66 -49.49
CA SER A 904 27.37 -53.39 -49.43
C SER A 904 26.95 -53.78 -48.01
N ALA A 905 27.88 -53.79 -47.05
CA ALA A 905 27.60 -54.04 -45.64
C ALA A 905 27.24 -52.75 -44.85
N CYS A 906 27.14 -51.61 -45.54
CA CYS A 906 26.76 -50.33 -44.97
C CYS A 906 25.26 -50.07 -45.21
N ASP A 907 24.61 -49.35 -44.30
CA ASP A 907 23.28 -48.79 -44.55
C ASP A 907 23.38 -47.59 -45.53
N ASP A 908 22.30 -46.83 -45.74
CA ASP A 908 22.31 -45.70 -46.69
C ASP A 908 23.24 -44.55 -46.26
N HIS A 909 23.60 -44.47 -44.98
CA HIS A 909 24.29 -43.33 -44.37
C HIS A 909 25.60 -43.70 -43.66
N TYR A 910 25.70 -44.92 -43.13
CA TYR A 910 26.75 -45.35 -42.21
C TYR A 910 27.22 -46.77 -42.48
N CYS A 911 28.47 -47.01 -42.11
CA CYS A 911 29.08 -48.32 -42.11
C CYS A 911 29.44 -48.73 -40.68
N TYR A 912 29.44 -50.04 -40.42
CA TYR A 912 29.67 -50.59 -39.08
C TYR A 912 30.67 -51.74 -39.11
N SER A 913 31.39 -51.94 -38.00
CA SER A 913 32.22 -53.12 -37.75
C SER A 913 32.30 -53.43 -36.26
N THR A 914 32.07 -54.68 -35.86
CA THR A 914 32.22 -55.12 -34.47
C THR A 914 33.29 -56.21 -34.41
N PRO A 915 34.48 -55.93 -33.86
CA PRO A 915 35.51 -56.93 -33.65
C PRO A 915 35.03 -58.02 -32.69
N ALA A 916 35.31 -59.30 -32.99
CA ALA A 916 35.06 -60.40 -32.06
C ALA A 916 36.05 -60.41 -30.87
N THR A 917 37.07 -59.57 -30.91
CA THR A 917 38.09 -59.47 -29.86
C THR A 917 37.60 -58.57 -28.73
N LYS A 918 37.43 -59.15 -27.53
CA LYS A 918 37.12 -58.39 -26.32
C LYS A 918 38.27 -57.49 -25.90
N LEU A 919 37.97 -56.24 -25.61
CA LEU A 919 38.90 -55.23 -25.16
C LEU A 919 39.09 -55.32 -23.65
N ALA A 920 40.33 -55.13 -23.20
CA ALA A 920 40.65 -55.09 -21.80
C ALA A 920 40.12 -53.79 -21.18
N GLY A 921 39.53 -53.90 -19.98
CA GLY A 921 39.12 -52.75 -19.20
C GLY A 921 40.29 -51.89 -18.73
N ASN A 922 39.96 -50.69 -18.30
CA ASN A 922 40.85 -49.66 -17.78
C ASN A 922 42.01 -49.29 -18.72
N THR A 923 41.79 -49.36 -20.03
CA THR A 923 42.82 -49.12 -21.06
C THR A 923 42.33 -48.19 -22.17
N ASN A 924 43.24 -47.37 -22.72
CA ASN A 924 43.00 -46.52 -23.88
C ASN A 924 43.20 -47.29 -25.20
N TYR A 925 42.33 -47.01 -26.16
CA TYR A 925 42.36 -47.55 -27.51
C TYR A 925 42.26 -46.41 -28.52
N LYS A 926 42.72 -46.66 -29.75
CA LYS A 926 42.52 -45.73 -30.86
C LYS A 926 42.22 -46.45 -32.15
N TRP A 927 41.39 -45.86 -32.99
CA TRP A 927 40.96 -46.46 -34.24
C TRP A 927 40.85 -45.42 -35.36
N ARG A 928 40.84 -45.89 -36.61
CA ARG A 928 40.71 -45.05 -37.81
C ARG A 928 40.18 -45.85 -38.99
N VAL A 929 39.69 -45.15 -40.00
CA VAL A 929 39.12 -45.76 -41.21
C VAL A 929 39.50 -44.97 -42.47
N ARG A 930 39.59 -45.65 -43.61
CA ARG A 930 39.68 -45.03 -44.94
C ARG A 930 38.74 -45.68 -45.93
N SER A 931 38.36 -44.94 -46.96
CA SER A 931 37.54 -45.41 -48.09
C SER A 931 38.41 -45.77 -49.30
N TYR A 932 37.85 -46.59 -50.18
CA TYR A 932 38.38 -46.88 -51.50
C TYR A 932 37.45 -46.29 -52.56
N VAL A 933 37.92 -45.28 -53.28
CA VAL A 933 37.16 -44.50 -54.27
C VAL A 933 37.97 -44.47 -55.57
N GLU A 934 37.33 -44.81 -56.70
CA GLU A 934 37.96 -44.82 -58.04
C GLU A 934 39.31 -45.53 -58.07
N ASP A 935 39.30 -46.80 -57.67
CA ASP A 935 40.48 -47.69 -57.65
C ASP A 935 41.67 -47.22 -56.79
N THR A 936 41.45 -46.23 -55.93
CA THR A 936 42.49 -45.67 -55.08
C THR A 936 42.04 -45.60 -53.61
N TRP A 937 42.90 -46.06 -52.72
CA TRP A 937 42.72 -45.84 -51.27
C TRP A 937 42.89 -44.36 -50.95
N GLN A 938 41.85 -43.78 -50.35
CA GLN A 938 41.92 -42.43 -49.82
C GLN A 938 42.78 -42.41 -48.55
N SER A 939 43.17 -41.21 -48.11
CA SER A 939 43.86 -41.04 -46.83
C SER A 939 43.03 -41.59 -45.67
N PHE A 940 43.71 -42.08 -44.63
CA PHE A 940 43.04 -42.41 -43.38
C PHE A 940 42.43 -41.17 -42.73
N SER A 941 41.29 -41.39 -42.07
CA SER A 941 40.80 -40.47 -41.06
C SER A 941 41.87 -40.23 -39.99
N PRO A 942 41.82 -39.10 -39.26
CA PRO A 942 42.49 -38.97 -37.98
C PRO A 942 42.14 -40.14 -37.04
N TYR A 943 43.03 -40.40 -36.08
CA TYR A 943 42.73 -41.37 -35.02
C TYR A 943 41.60 -40.84 -34.13
N SER A 944 40.58 -41.67 -33.92
CA SER A 944 39.62 -41.51 -32.83
C SER A 944 40.10 -42.32 -31.63
N THR A 945 40.30 -41.68 -30.48
CA THR A 945 40.74 -42.31 -29.23
C THR A 945 39.55 -42.56 -28.31
N PHE A 946 39.57 -43.62 -27.51
CA PHE A 946 38.54 -43.87 -26.50
C PHE A 946 39.06 -44.74 -25.35
N TYR A 947 38.39 -44.69 -24.21
CA TYR A 947 38.73 -45.45 -23.00
C TYR A 947 37.71 -46.56 -22.73
N VAL A 948 38.17 -47.77 -22.44
CA VAL A 948 37.28 -48.88 -22.03
C VAL A 948 37.26 -48.93 -20.51
N ASN A 949 36.16 -48.58 -19.87
CA ASN A 949 35.98 -48.58 -18.42
C ASN A 949 34.98 -49.67 -18.01
N LEU A 950 35.48 -50.83 -17.59
CA LEU A 950 34.64 -51.96 -17.16
C LEU A 950 34.30 -51.93 -15.65
N THR A 951 34.56 -50.80 -14.98
CA THR A 951 34.22 -50.62 -13.58
C THR A 951 32.81 -50.01 -13.46
N PRO A 952 31.90 -50.61 -12.67
CA PRO A 952 30.57 -50.05 -12.44
C PRO A 952 30.66 -48.71 -11.71
N ARG A 953 29.91 -47.71 -12.17
CA ARG A 953 29.80 -46.42 -11.48
C ARG A 953 28.66 -46.48 -10.46
N LEU A 954 28.97 -46.12 -9.21
CA LEU A 954 28.01 -46.10 -8.10
C LEU A 954 27.06 -44.90 -8.25
N ILE A 955 25.76 -45.12 -8.04
CA ILE A 955 24.70 -44.11 -8.24
C ILE A 955 23.90 -43.84 -6.96
N ASN A 956 23.61 -44.87 -6.14
CA ASN A 956 22.86 -44.70 -4.89
C ASN A 956 23.20 -45.84 -3.91
N PRO A 957 23.36 -45.61 -2.59
CA PRO A 957 23.59 -44.33 -1.93
C PRO A 957 24.85 -43.63 -2.46
N TYR A 958 24.75 -42.38 -2.87
CA TYR A 958 25.89 -41.58 -3.32
C TYR A 958 26.07 -40.41 -2.35
N SER A 959 27.31 -40.14 -1.92
CA SER A 959 27.73 -39.10 -0.95
C SER A 959 26.61 -38.28 -0.27
N GLY A 960 26.33 -38.50 1.02
CA GLY A 960 25.34 -37.68 1.73
C GLY A 960 24.66 -38.37 2.91
N THR A 961 23.42 -37.98 3.20
CA THR A 961 22.57 -38.58 4.24
C THR A 961 21.39 -39.32 3.59
N ILE A 962 21.10 -40.53 4.04
CA ILE A 962 19.91 -41.29 3.70
C ILE A 962 19.10 -41.54 4.97
N TYR A 963 17.77 -41.67 4.83
CA TYR A 963 16.86 -41.95 5.94
C TYR A 963 16.39 -43.41 5.96
N ASP A 964 16.61 -44.12 4.84
CA ASP A 964 16.29 -45.53 4.71
C ASP A 964 17.39 -46.37 5.35
N GLN A 965 17.00 -47.20 6.32
CA GLN A 965 17.90 -48.13 6.99
C GLN A 965 18.15 -49.41 6.15
N THR A 966 17.42 -49.61 5.05
CA THR A 966 17.58 -50.73 4.10
C THR A 966 17.74 -50.21 2.66
N PRO A 967 18.76 -49.39 2.37
CA PRO A 967 18.84 -48.69 1.10
C PRO A 967 18.99 -49.64 -0.10
N THR A 968 18.31 -49.31 -1.19
CA THR A 968 18.58 -49.91 -2.50
C THR A 968 19.87 -49.36 -3.10
N TYR A 969 20.84 -50.25 -3.30
CA TYR A 969 22.11 -49.94 -3.98
C TYR A 969 21.90 -49.95 -5.48
N LYS A 970 22.34 -48.88 -6.15
CA LYS A 970 22.23 -48.67 -7.60
C LYS A 970 23.58 -48.37 -8.23
N TRP A 971 23.90 -49.01 -9.34
CA TRP A 971 25.10 -48.75 -10.15
C TRP A 971 24.83 -48.88 -11.65
N THR A 972 25.77 -48.41 -12.49
CA THR A 972 25.66 -48.54 -13.96
C THR A 972 25.90 -49.98 -14.41
N LYS A 973 25.11 -50.45 -15.38
CA LYS A 973 25.31 -51.74 -16.04
C LYS A 973 26.57 -51.71 -16.92
N VAL A 974 27.50 -52.60 -16.64
CA VAL A 974 28.64 -52.92 -17.50
C VAL A 974 28.19 -54.02 -18.47
N MET A 975 28.37 -53.80 -19.77
CA MET A 975 28.00 -54.79 -20.79
C MET A 975 28.89 -56.04 -20.64
N ASP A 976 28.35 -57.21 -20.97
CA ASP A 976 28.97 -58.54 -20.78
C ASP A 976 29.19 -58.99 -19.32
N ALA A 977 28.88 -58.16 -18.32
CA ALA A 977 28.95 -58.59 -16.92
C ALA A 977 27.89 -59.65 -16.64
N THR A 978 28.31 -60.80 -16.12
CA THR A 978 27.41 -61.92 -15.78
C THR A 978 26.90 -61.82 -14.34
N LYS A 979 27.69 -61.20 -13.46
CA LYS A 979 27.34 -60.91 -12.06
C LYS A 979 28.09 -59.67 -11.55
N TYR A 980 27.58 -59.07 -10.49
CA TYR A 980 28.19 -57.96 -9.77
C TYR A 980 28.46 -58.35 -8.33
N TYR A 981 29.48 -57.73 -7.74
CA TYR A 981 29.82 -57.87 -6.35
C TYR A 981 30.01 -56.50 -5.74
N TYR A 982 29.36 -56.25 -4.60
CA TYR A 982 29.52 -55.01 -3.86
C TYR A 982 29.69 -55.27 -2.36
N ASP A 983 30.46 -54.40 -1.73
CA ASP A 983 30.77 -54.44 -0.31
C ASP A 983 30.25 -53.17 0.37
N VAL A 984 29.67 -53.31 1.57
CA VAL A 984 29.28 -52.20 2.43
C VAL A 984 30.03 -52.29 3.76
N PHE A 985 30.59 -51.18 4.20
CA PHE A 985 31.37 -51.06 5.43
C PHE A 985 30.82 -49.94 6.32
N LYS A 986 30.86 -50.12 7.64
CA LYS A 986 30.65 -49.02 8.60
C LYS A 986 31.92 -48.14 8.64
N TYR A 987 31.77 -46.84 8.86
CA TYR A 987 32.82 -45.82 8.82
C TYR A 987 32.93 -45.11 10.18
N PRO A 988 34.14 -44.75 10.71
CA PRO A 988 35.48 -44.88 10.10
C PRO A 988 36.33 -46.11 10.55
N TYR A 989 36.50 -47.07 9.63
CA TYR A 989 37.60 -48.07 9.39
C TYR A 989 38.05 -49.12 10.45
N THR A 990 37.89 -50.40 10.09
CA THR A 990 38.87 -51.40 9.56
C THR A 990 38.17 -52.44 8.63
N SER A 991 38.89 -53.41 8.04
CA SER A 991 38.29 -54.51 7.23
C SER A 991 37.36 -55.44 8.03
N ALA A 992 37.39 -55.35 9.37
CA ALA A 992 36.48 -56.06 10.26
C ALA A 992 35.08 -55.43 10.32
N ASP A 993 34.90 -54.18 9.83
CA ASP A 993 33.63 -53.44 9.89
C ASP A 993 32.76 -53.62 8.64
N ARG A 994 32.95 -54.73 7.92
CA ARG A 994 32.16 -55.08 6.75
C ARG A 994 30.78 -55.52 7.21
N VAL A 995 29.77 -54.74 6.85
CA VAL A 995 28.38 -54.99 7.23
C VAL A 995 27.84 -56.19 6.43
N TYR A 996 28.05 -56.16 5.11
CA TYR A 996 27.78 -57.29 4.23
C TYR A 996 28.54 -57.14 2.90
N SER A 997 28.73 -58.29 2.25
CA SER A 997 29.22 -58.43 0.88
C SER A 997 28.19 -59.21 0.09
N ILE A 998 27.73 -58.67 -1.03
CA ILE A 998 26.67 -59.28 -1.81
C ILE A 998 27.14 -59.48 -3.24
N SER A 999 26.97 -60.71 -3.73
CA SER A 999 27.09 -61.05 -5.14
C SER A 999 25.69 -61.19 -5.72
N VAL A 1000 25.38 -60.43 -6.76
CA VAL A 1000 24.10 -60.50 -7.47
C VAL A 1000 24.31 -60.87 -8.95
N PRO A 1001 23.42 -61.68 -9.55
CA PRO A 1001 23.48 -61.93 -10.99
C PRO A 1001 23.20 -60.64 -11.78
N SER A 1002 23.65 -60.57 -13.01
CA SER A 1002 23.38 -59.44 -13.92
C SER A 1002 21.89 -59.27 -14.27
N SER A 1003 21.04 -60.25 -13.96
CA SER A 1003 19.59 -60.15 -14.09
C SER A 1003 18.96 -59.10 -13.17
N VAL A 1004 19.68 -58.59 -12.16
CA VAL A 1004 19.22 -57.46 -11.34
C VAL A 1004 19.34 -56.10 -12.06
N CYS A 1005 19.78 -56.11 -13.32
CA CYS A 1005 19.92 -54.92 -14.13
C CYS A 1005 18.70 -54.68 -15.01
N GLU A 1006 18.12 -53.48 -14.90
CA GLU A 1006 17.04 -52.98 -15.72
C GLU A 1006 17.54 -51.80 -16.55
N GLY A 1007 17.48 -51.94 -17.87
CA GLY A 1007 18.06 -50.96 -18.80
C GLY A 1007 19.56 -50.76 -18.57
N SER A 1008 19.98 -49.52 -18.33
CA SER A 1008 21.37 -49.12 -18.12
C SER A 1008 21.84 -49.19 -16.65
N TYR A 1009 20.99 -49.63 -15.72
CA TYR A 1009 21.29 -49.64 -14.29
C TYR A 1009 21.02 -50.99 -13.64
N CYS A 1010 21.72 -51.26 -12.55
CA CYS A 1010 21.56 -52.46 -11.73
C CYS A 1010 21.22 -52.08 -10.30
N TYR A 1011 20.40 -52.90 -9.65
CA TYR A 1011 19.84 -52.62 -8.34
C TYR A 1011 19.97 -53.81 -7.39
N SER A 1012 20.16 -53.56 -6.11
CA SER A 1012 20.09 -54.60 -5.08
C SER A 1012 19.68 -53.99 -3.75
N THR A 1013 18.66 -54.57 -3.11
CA THR A 1013 18.17 -54.16 -1.78
C THR A 1013 18.43 -55.29 -0.79
N PRO A 1014 19.46 -55.18 0.05
CA PRO A 1014 19.72 -56.13 1.13
C PRO A 1014 18.64 -56.06 2.19
N SER A 1015 18.31 -57.21 2.79
CA SER A 1015 17.42 -57.26 3.96
C SER A 1015 18.08 -56.80 5.26
N THR A 1016 19.39 -56.54 5.26
CA THR A 1016 20.13 -56.12 6.45
C THR A 1016 19.90 -54.65 6.76
N THR A 1017 19.30 -54.38 7.93
CA THR A 1017 19.06 -53.03 8.45
C THR A 1017 20.34 -52.36 8.96
N LEU A 1018 20.62 -51.16 8.46
CA LEU A 1018 21.71 -50.29 8.87
C LEU A 1018 21.33 -49.48 10.13
N GLN A 1019 22.33 -49.17 10.94
CA GLN A 1019 22.15 -48.45 12.20
C GLN A 1019 21.92 -46.95 11.95
N LYS A 1020 20.85 -46.42 12.52
CA LYS A 1020 20.58 -44.97 12.56
C LYS A 1020 21.71 -44.23 13.27
N GLY A 1021 22.16 -43.12 12.70
CA GLY A 1021 23.26 -42.28 13.19
C GLY A 1021 24.67 -42.75 12.80
N ALA A 1022 24.82 -43.80 11.98
CA ALA A 1022 26.13 -44.31 11.58
C ALA A 1022 26.49 -43.96 10.13
N HIS A 1023 27.78 -43.70 9.89
CA HIS A 1023 28.34 -43.56 8.55
C HIS A 1023 28.69 -44.91 7.95
N TYR A 1024 28.50 -45.03 6.64
CA TYR A 1024 28.80 -46.20 5.84
C TYR A 1024 29.55 -45.81 4.57
N ARG A 1025 30.20 -46.78 3.93
CA ARG A 1025 30.74 -46.64 2.58
C ARG A 1025 30.58 -47.93 1.80
N TRP A 1026 30.49 -47.82 0.49
CA TRP A 1026 30.38 -49.00 -0.37
C TRP A 1026 31.10 -48.84 -1.70
N ARG A 1027 31.38 -49.98 -2.33
CA ARG A 1027 32.02 -50.11 -3.65
C ARG A 1027 31.50 -51.34 -4.38
N ALA A 1028 31.60 -51.35 -5.70
CA ALA A 1028 31.11 -52.44 -6.55
C ALA A 1028 32.12 -52.79 -7.65
N ARG A 1029 32.04 -54.02 -8.16
CA ARG A 1029 32.78 -54.50 -9.34
C ARG A 1029 31.93 -55.45 -10.17
N ALA A 1030 32.23 -55.51 -11.47
CA ALA A 1030 31.62 -56.45 -12.41
C ALA A 1030 32.47 -57.73 -12.54
N TYR A 1031 31.83 -58.84 -12.88
CA TYR A 1031 32.48 -60.09 -13.29
C TYR A 1031 32.25 -60.34 -14.77
N ILE A 1032 33.33 -60.38 -15.54
CA ILE A 1032 33.33 -60.51 -17.00
C ILE A 1032 34.31 -61.63 -17.36
N ASP A 1033 33.86 -62.59 -18.16
CA ASP A 1033 34.67 -63.71 -18.69
C ASP A 1033 35.57 -64.43 -17.68
N GLY A 1034 34.99 -64.84 -16.55
CA GLY A 1034 35.73 -65.62 -15.56
C GLY A 1034 36.60 -64.79 -14.61
N ALA A 1035 36.69 -63.47 -14.79
CA ALA A 1035 37.51 -62.58 -13.97
C ALA A 1035 36.73 -61.42 -13.35
N TRP A 1036 37.08 -61.09 -12.10
CA TRP A 1036 36.59 -59.89 -11.43
C TRP A 1036 37.32 -58.65 -11.94
N GLN A 1037 36.57 -57.66 -12.39
CA GLN A 1037 37.10 -56.36 -12.77
C GLN A 1037 37.48 -55.55 -11.52
N THR A 1038 38.21 -54.45 -11.73
CA THR A 1038 38.61 -53.55 -10.65
C THR A 1038 37.38 -52.97 -9.94
N PHE A 1039 37.45 -52.87 -8.61
CA PHE A 1039 36.45 -52.19 -7.81
C PHE A 1039 36.34 -50.71 -8.19
N SER A 1040 35.12 -50.20 -8.13
CA SER A 1040 34.89 -48.76 -8.07
C SER A 1040 35.53 -48.15 -6.83
N THR A 1041 35.79 -46.85 -6.92
CA THR A 1041 36.14 -46.05 -5.74
C THR A 1041 35.00 -46.08 -4.73
N TYR A 1042 35.33 -46.00 -3.45
CA TYR A 1042 34.31 -45.92 -2.40
C TYR A 1042 33.46 -44.67 -2.52
N THR A 1043 32.16 -44.79 -2.24
CA THR A 1043 31.30 -43.66 -1.85
C THR A 1043 30.85 -43.83 -0.41
N THR A 1044 30.73 -42.73 0.34
CA THR A 1044 30.32 -42.70 1.75
C THR A 1044 28.88 -42.18 1.90
N PHE A 1045 28.17 -42.54 2.95
CA PHE A 1045 26.85 -41.99 3.29
C PHE A 1045 26.55 -42.12 4.79
N LEU A 1046 25.66 -41.30 5.34
CA LEU A 1046 25.17 -41.33 6.71
C LEU A 1046 23.73 -41.84 6.72
N VAL A 1047 23.40 -42.78 7.61
CA VAL A 1047 22.00 -43.17 7.86
C VAL A 1047 21.46 -42.31 8.99
N LYS A 1048 20.45 -41.46 8.76
CA LYS A 1048 19.87 -40.56 9.77
C LYS A 1048 18.54 -41.01 10.33
#